data_AF-A0A952RLH6-F1
#
_entry.id   AF-A0A952RLH6-F1
#
_cell.length_a   1.000
_cell.length_b   1.000
_cell.length_c   1.000
_cell.angle_alpha   90.00
_cell.angle_beta   90.00
_cell.angle_gamma   90.00
#
_symmetry.space_group_name_H-M   'P 1'
#
loop_
_entity.id
_entity.type
_entity.pdbx_description
1 polymer ?
#
loop_
_entity_poly.entity_id
_entity_poly.type
_entity_poly.pdbx_seq_one_letter_code
_entity_poly.pdbx_strand_id
1 'polypeptide(L)'
;MSGKRYIIIGDGAAGTTAAQALRASDPQATIAILSDDPQAAYYRAALTNFLLGELREEQVWAVPPSFYDELAIHRVLSRVAKIDTERRHVLLAQGGRPLSYDALLIASGARARPPTFEGALLPGVMVMRTLQDVHKVFDLIKLRGLRSAVICGGGPLALEWAHGLTHRGVKVMMVVRDRKFLPTAIDTVSSDLVLARLRQGGVEVRMGDEVTHAMPGREGRVAGVVLKSGERVSCELVGVAFGVICNSEFLQGTPVALAKSGGVITDDQMRTSIPTVCAAGDVAAVNGKLLQLWEPARMQARVAAATMLGRTERYQPGVHYMATRLYDLDVASIGEVAQTPQGAEEIVDFPQRTGQISYKKLCLRDNRVIGALLFGERAAAVRRHGRAFKKLIDSKADVSSIKGELLDAAFDLSAWIKTQELVDKPKVAAVTLASAARMKGTHAINLADLPPLPSIKPESTNDPGPATVAAALAINDPALNGLVQAVEPPRVRLEAPFGFIEITSSSTIGRDPSVPVPLQDPGVSWKHAELTIAGQFVYVRDLGSATGTWVNGAPVAAPKKLKDGERIKVGSTELVVRIQLPASAPQSVQLGAAQATGEPKPHLDVLTGNSLGLGFELVHPQEVIGRDASCTIRLDDEWIDARHAWIRKTPAGFELADAESRGVTKKNGQELTPNQWVPIAPGDTIEVGEVRMTFTMRPAVEYAGLYGPASVHGSVAGVMPTPTGPGVPAASRAPLPPGISHAPPTPQVGYAPPSMAPSGRPSGLPAMPAVSMPGRPSHVPPPSLPVGPPSMLQHARSSHVPPPSAYMGPPSMHARVRGRVSVQRGPNTGSVAELGDVTVIGSQPAQSTLALPDPYLGPMHLELRRLPDGFYVRDLGAASGTVCRGKRLGPHPFKLANGDILILGPNVQILFEAAP
;
A
#
# COMPACT_ATOMS: atom_id res chain seq x y z
N MET A 1 -33.26 24.00 25.07
CA MET A 1 -31.89 23.65 25.50
C MET A 1 -31.03 23.60 24.24
N SER A 2 -29.74 23.99 24.29
CA SER A 2 -28.83 23.74 23.18
C SER A 2 -28.55 22.24 23.07
N GLY A 3 -28.51 21.70 21.84
CA GLY A 3 -28.11 20.30 21.63
C GLY A 3 -26.66 20.03 22.00
N LYS A 4 -26.30 18.76 22.19
CA LYS A 4 -24.93 18.36 22.54
C LYS A 4 -23.94 18.71 21.42
N ARG A 5 -22.72 19.09 21.80
CA ARG A 5 -21.61 19.35 20.88
C ARG A 5 -20.70 18.13 20.79
N TYR A 6 -20.72 17.49 19.64
CA TYR A 6 -19.87 16.35 19.31
C TYR A 6 -18.76 16.78 18.36
N ILE A 7 -17.51 16.68 18.81
CA ILE A 7 -16.33 16.89 17.97
C ILE A 7 -15.75 15.53 17.57
N ILE A 8 -15.37 15.41 16.30
CA ILE A 8 -14.76 14.22 15.71
C ILE A 8 -13.48 14.66 15.03
N ILE A 9 -12.34 14.08 15.40
CA ILE A 9 -11.04 14.37 14.79
C ILE A 9 -10.75 13.28 13.75
N GLY A 10 -10.80 13.61 12.46
CA GLY A 10 -10.48 12.71 11.34
C GLY A 10 -11.69 12.33 10.48
N ASP A 11 -11.68 12.78 9.23
CA ASP A 11 -12.74 12.54 8.21
C ASP A 11 -12.56 11.18 7.49
N GLY A 12 -12.34 10.12 8.27
CA GLY A 12 -12.18 8.75 7.78
C GLY A 12 -13.42 7.89 7.99
N ALA A 13 -13.33 6.60 7.63
CA ALA A 13 -14.40 5.60 7.81
C ALA A 13 -15.01 5.60 9.22
N ALA A 14 -14.18 5.80 10.25
CA ALA A 14 -14.63 5.91 11.63
C ALA A 14 -15.36 7.24 11.88
N GLY A 15 -14.81 8.37 11.45
CA GLY A 15 -15.39 9.70 11.68
C GLY A 15 -16.76 9.88 11.02
N THR A 16 -16.91 9.53 9.74
CA THR A 16 -18.20 9.65 9.06
C THR A 16 -19.24 8.65 9.56
N THR A 17 -18.83 7.41 9.89
CA THR A 17 -19.75 6.43 10.50
C THR A 17 -20.23 6.90 11.88
N ALA A 18 -19.37 7.50 12.69
CA ALA A 18 -19.75 8.07 13.98
C ALA A 18 -20.67 9.29 13.81
N ALA A 19 -20.34 10.23 12.92
CA ALA A 19 -21.17 11.42 12.66
C ALA A 19 -22.59 11.04 12.19
N GLN A 20 -22.70 10.06 11.29
CA GLN A 20 -24.00 9.53 10.83
C GLN A 20 -24.78 8.87 11.98
N ALA A 21 -24.14 8.05 12.82
CA ALA A 21 -24.78 7.39 13.96
C ALA A 21 -25.23 8.38 15.05
N LEU A 22 -24.45 9.45 15.26
CA LEU A 22 -24.77 10.56 16.15
C LEU A 22 -25.96 11.37 15.63
N ARG A 23 -25.95 11.86 14.38
CA ARG A 23 -27.07 12.63 13.79
C ARG A 23 -28.38 11.84 13.78
N ALA A 24 -28.31 10.53 13.50
CA ALA A 24 -29.47 9.65 13.52
C ALA A 24 -30.02 9.36 14.95
N SER A 25 -29.26 9.68 16.00
CA SER A 25 -29.63 9.43 17.41
C SER A 25 -29.90 10.69 18.22
N ASP A 26 -29.28 11.82 17.85
CA ASP A 26 -29.51 13.16 18.39
C ASP A 26 -29.65 14.14 17.20
N PRO A 27 -30.88 14.32 16.67
CA PRO A 27 -31.13 15.20 15.55
C PRO A 27 -30.81 16.68 15.84
N GLN A 28 -30.71 17.08 17.11
CA GLN A 28 -30.46 18.47 17.54
C GLN A 28 -28.98 18.75 17.88
N ALA A 29 -28.11 17.73 17.83
CA ALA A 29 -26.69 17.90 18.11
C ALA A 29 -25.98 18.87 17.16
N THR A 30 -25.00 19.60 17.68
CA THR A 30 -23.95 20.24 16.87
C THR A 30 -22.85 19.21 16.63
N ILE A 31 -22.60 18.82 15.39
CA ILE A 31 -21.60 17.80 15.05
C ILE A 31 -20.53 18.46 14.17
N ALA A 32 -19.25 18.32 14.55
CA ALA A 32 -18.13 18.84 13.77
C ALA A 32 -17.10 17.73 13.46
N ILE A 33 -16.66 17.65 12.22
CA ILE A 33 -15.55 16.79 11.78
C ILE A 33 -14.35 17.68 11.45
N LEU A 34 -13.24 17.49 12.15
CA LEU A 34 -11.98 18.23 11.98
C LEU A 34 -10.99 17.36 11.21
N SER A 35 -10.49 17.84 10.07
CA SER A 35 -9.55 17.09 9.23
C SER A 35 -8.66 18.03 8.43
N ASP A 36 -7.48 17.56 8.03
CA ASP A 36 -6.52 18.26 7.16
C ASP A 36 -6.46 17.69 5.73
N ASP A 37 -7.27 16.68 5.42
CA ASP A 37 -7.54 16.25 4.04
C ASP A 37 -8.68 17.10 3.45
N PRO A 38 -8.45 17.88 2.36
CA PRO A 38 -9.50 18.70 1.75
C PRO A 38 -10.65 17.88 1.16
N GLN A 39 -10.45 16.59 0.85
CA GLN A 39 -11.42 15.77 0.13
C GLN A 39 -12.46 15.13 1.05
N ALA A 40 -13.71 15.03 0.58
CA ALA A 40 -14.78 14.27 1.23
C ALA A 40 -14.37 12.80 1.45
N ALA A 41 -14.88 12.14 2.49
CA ALA A 41 -14.38 10.82 2.90
C ALA A 41 -14.46 9.77 1.77
N TYR A 42 -13.30 9.21 1.41
CA TYR A 42 -13.14 8.21 0.35
C TYR A 42 -12.70 6.83 0.88
N TYR A 43 -13.01 5.78 0.12
CA TYR A 43 -12.54 4.41 0.36
C TYR A 43 -11.04 4.33 0.11
N ARG A 44 -10.21 4.42 1.18
CA ARG A 44 -8.74 4.33 1.05
C ARG A 44 -8.25 3.04 0.39
N ALA A 45 -9.00 1.94 0.49
CA ALA A 45 -8.70 0.68 -0.21
C ALA A 45 -9.04 0.73 -1.72
N ALA A 46 -9.94 1.61 -2.15
CA ALA A 46 -10.30 1.81 -3.56
C ALA A 46 -9.29 2.67 -4.33
N LEU A 47 -8.38 3.36 -3.62
CA LEU A 47 -7.29 4.13 -4.24
C LEU A 47 -6.42 3.27 -5.17
N THR A 48 -6.21 2.00 -4.83
CA THR A 48 -5.52 1.04 -5.69
C THR A 48 -6.35 0.67 -6.92
N ASN A 49 -7.66 0.49 -6.79
CA ASN A 49 -8.53 0.22 -7.94
C ASN A 49 -8.60 1.43 -8.89
N PHE A 50 -8.53 2.65 -8.36
CA PHE A 50 -8.32 3.88 -9.15
C PHE A 50 -6.93 3.93 -9.80
N LEU A 51 -5.85 3.62 -9.06
CA LEU A 51 -4.49 3.50 -9.61
C LEU A 51 -4.36 2.40 -10.68
N LEU A 52 -5.19 1.36 -10.64
CA LEU A 52 -5.32 0.34 -11.69
C LEU A 52 -6.17 0.83 -12.87
N GLY A 53 -7.11 1.75 -12.67
CA GLY A 53 -8.11 2.15 -13.67
C GLY A 53 -9.35 1.24 -13.69
N GLU A 54 -9.50 0.36 -12.69
CA GLU A 54 -10.74 -0.40 -12.47
C GLU A 54 -11.89 0.49 -11.97
N LEU A 55 -11.56 1.65 -11.39
CA LEU A 55 -12.49 2.69 -10.95
C LEU A 55 -12.09 4.04 -11.55
N ARG A 56 -13.09 4.88 -11.80
CA ARG A 56 -12.95 6.32 -12.03
C ARG A 56 -12.90 7.05 -10.68
N GLU A 57 -12.40 8.28 -10.66
CA GLU A 57 -12.15 9.00 -9.40
C GLU A 57 -13.44 9.21 -8.59
N GLU A 58 -14.55 9.56 -9.24
CA GLU A 58 -15.83 9.74 -8.58
C GLU A 58 -16.46 8.45 -8.02
N GLN A 59 -15.83 7.29 -8.27
CA GLN A 59 -16.20 6.01 -7.68
C GLN A 59 -15.39 5.65 -6.42
N VAL A 60 -14.40 6.46 -6.00
CA VAL A 60 -13.66 6.23 -4.74
C VAL A 60 -14.37 6.82 -3.52
N TRP A 61 -15.37 7.69 -3.70
CA TRP A 61 -16.11 8.33 -2.61
C TRP A 61 -16.83 7.32 -1.72
N ALA A 62 -16.65 7.42 -0.40
CA ALA A 62 -17.34 6.59 0.61
C ALA A 62 -18.59 7.28 1.18
N VAL A 63 -18.69 8.59 1.00
CA VAL A 63 -19.90 9.42 1.16
C VAL A 63 -19.97 10.38 -0.03
N PRO A 64 -21.16 10.75 -0.54
CA PRO A 64 -21.26 11.83 -1.54
C PRO A 64 -20.81 13.17 -0.93
N PRO A 65 -20.33 14.14 -1.73
CA PRO A 65 -19.94 15.45 -1.19
C PRO A 65 -21.05 16.16 -0.39
N SER A 66 -22.31 15.96 -0.76
CA SER A 66 -23.50 16.50 -0.08
C SER A 66 -23.77 15.91 1.32
N PHE A 67 -23.12 14.81 1.70
CA PHE A 67 -23.29 14.12 2.99
C PHE A 67 -23.17 15.04 4.21
N TYR A 68 -22.26 16.03 4.14
CA TYR A 68 -22.01 16.94 5.25
C TYR A 68 -23.15 17.94 5.41
N ASP A 69 -23.71 18.44 4.31
CA ASP A 69 -24.83 19.39 4.31
C ASP A 69 -26.15 18.69 4.64
N GLU A 70 -26.42 17.54 3.99
CA GLU A 70 -27.60 16.69 4.22
C GLU A 70 -27.76 16.25 5.68
N LEU A 71 -26.65 16.06 6.40
CA LEU A 71 -26.62 15.66 7.81
C LEU A 71 -26.26 16.81 8.76
N ALA A 72 -26.17 18.05 8.29
CA ALA A 72 -25.74 19.22 9.08
C ALA A 72 -24.49 18.94 9.94
N ILE A 73 -23.41 18.52 9.29
CA ILE A 73 -22.11 18.23 9.89
C ILE A 73 -21.13 19.35 9.52
N HIS A 74 -20.67 20.10 10.53
CA HIS A 74 -19.71 21.18 10.33
C HIS A 74 -18.32 20.61 10.01
N ARG A 75 -17.96 20.58 8.73
CA ARG A 75 -16.66 20.10 8.25
C ARG A 75 -15.61 21.22 8.40
N VAL A 76 -14.68 21.04 9.34
CA VAL A 76 -13.62 21.99 9.67
C VAL A 76 -12.31 21.52 9.03
N LEU A 77 -11.89 22.18 7.95
CA LEU A 77 -10.62 21.93 7.28
C LEU A 77 -9.46 22.55 8.08
N SER A 78 -9.00 21.83 9.11
CA SER A 78 -7.82 22.15 9.90
C SER A 78 -7.27 20.92 10.61
N ARG A 79 -5.94 20.83 10.70
CA ARG A 79 -5.26 19.91 11.62
C ARG A 79 -5.53 20.32 13.08
N VAL A 80 -5.65 19.33 13.96
CA VAL A 80 -5.65 19.53 15.42
C VAL A 80 -4.22 19.59 15.93
N ALA A 81 -3.90 20.61 16.74
CA ALA A 81 -2.59 20.78 17.36
C ALA A 81 -2.53 20.14 18.77
N LYS A 82 -3.60 20.29 19.57
CA LYS A 82 -3.68 19.79 20.95
C LYS A 82 -5.14 19.64 21.40
N ILE A 83 -5.39 18.77 22.38
CA ILE A 83 -6.63 18.73 23.16
C ILE A 83 -6.33 19.21 24.59
N ASP A 84 -7.20 20.06 25.12
CA ASP A 84 -7.29 20.40 26.54
C ASP A 84 -8.47 19.59 27.12
N THR A 85 -8.15 18.50 27.81
CA THR A 85 -9.13 17.54 28.33
C THR A 85 -9.89 18.04 29.55
N GLU A 86 -9.34 19.03 30.27
CA GLU A 86 -9.92 19.61 31.47
C GLU A 86 -10.98 20.64 31.10
N ARG A 87 -10.62 21.60 30.22
CA ARG A 87 -11.56 22.58 29.65
C ARG A 87 -12.46 22.00 28.56
N ARG A 88 -12.20 20.77 28.11
CA ARG A 88 -12.88 20.07 27.00
C ARG A 88 -12.84 20.88 25.71
N HIS A 89 -11.65 21.36 25.37
CA HIS A 89 -11.39 22.19 24.19
C HIS A 89 -10.45 21.48 23.20
N VAL A 90 -10.68 21.68 21.91
CA VAL A 90 -9.75 21.31 20.83
C VAL A 90 -9.08 22.56 20.28
N LEU A 91 -7.75 22.52 20.14
CA LEU A 91 -6.92 23.59 19.61
C LEU A 91 -6.48 23.25 18.18
N LEU A 92 -6.71 24.18 17.25
CA LEU A 92 -6.41 24.02 15.83
C LEU A 92 -4.98 24.50 15.51
N ALA A 93 -4.33 23.85 14.54
CA ALA A 93 -2.95 24.18 14.14
C ALA A 93 -2.83 25.57 13.47
N GLN A 94 -3.91 26.07 12.87
CA GLN A 94 -4.02 27.41 12.31
C GLN A 94 -4.42 28.49 13.34
N GLY A 95 -4.49 28.13 14.63
CA GLY A 95 -4.97 29.02 15.70
C GLY A 95 -6.49 29.24 15.65
N GLY A 96 -6.92 30.42 16.10
CA GLY A 96 -8.34 30.77 16.26
C GLY A 96 -8.93 30.36 17.62
N ARG A 97 -10.25 30.51 17.78
CA ARG A 97 -10.96 30.23 19.04
C ARG A 97 -10.96 28.72 19.33
N PRO A 98 -10.62 28.28 20.56
CA PRO A 98 -10.72 26.86 20.95
C PRO A 98 -12.15 26.31 20.79
N LEU A 99 -12.28 25.11 20.25
CA LEU A 99 -13.56 24.47 19.99
C LEU A 99 -13.98 23.59 21.17
N SER A 100 -15.02 23.99 21.90
CA SER A 100 -15.53 23.25 23.06
C SER A 100 -16.40 22.05 22.67
N TYR A 101 -16.23 20.91 23.35
CA TYR A 101 -17.02 19.70 23.16
C TYR A 101 -17.70 19.22 24.45
N ASP A 102 -18.82 18.52 24.28
CA ASP A 102 -19.48 17.79 25.36
C ASP A 102 -19.05 16.30 25.35
N ALA A 103 -18.80 15.73 24.16
CA ALA A 103 -17.99 14.52 23.98
C ALA A 103 -17.15 14.59 22.69
N LEU A 104 -16.00 13.91 22.70
CA LEU A 104 -14.98 13.93 21.64
C LEU A 104 -14.71 12.51 21.10
N LEU A 105 -14.54 12.38 19.78
CA LEU A 105 -14.02 11.17 19.14
C LEU A 105 -12.67 11.41 18.48
N ILE A 106 -11.66 10.64 18.88
CA ILE A 106 -10.37 10.55 18.20
C ILE A 106 -10.47 9.47 17.09
N ALA A 107 -10.69 9.91 15.86
CA ALA A 107 -10.75 9.09 14.65
C ALA A 107 -9.61 9.41 13.65
N SER A 108 -8.52 10.00 14.14
CA SER A 108 -7.39 10.55 13.37
C SER A 108 -6.61 9.51 12.56
N GLY A 109 -6.84 8.23 12.83
CA GLY A 109 -6.34 7.09 12.07
C GLY A 109 -4.82 7.00 12.08
N ALA A 110 -4.25 6.71 10.91
CA ALA A 110 -2.82 6.47 10.75
C ALA A 110 -2.30 6.97 9.40
N ARG A 111 -1.07 7.49 9.38
CA ARG A 111 -0.31 7.88 8.18
C ARG A 111 0.65 6.78 7.75
N ALA A 112 1.11 6.78 6.50
CA ALA A 112 2.15 5.86 6.07
C ALA A 112 3.46 6.07 6.84
N ARG A 113 4.19 4.99 7.13
CA ARG A 113 5.52 5.05 7.75
C ARG A 113 6.52 5.59 6.73
N PRO A 114 7.22 6.71 7.01
CA PRO A 114 8.20 7.25 6.08
C PRO A 114 9.43 6.33 5.96
N PRO A 115 10.12 6.33 4.81
CA PRO A 115 11.43 5.72 4.69
C PRO A 115 12.47 6.44 5.55
N THR A 116 13.48 5.69 6.01
CA THR A 116 14.60 6.18 6.85
C THR A 116 15.97 5.90 6.23
N PHE A 117 16.02 5.44 4.98
CA PHE A 117 17.26 5.26 4.21
C PHE A 117 17.83 6.60 3.72
N GLU A 118 19.12 6.66 3.36
CA GLU A 118 19.68 7.90 2.80
C GLU A 118 19.00 8.25 1.48
N GLY A 119 18.78 9.54 1.19
CA GLY A 119 18.03 9.95 0.00
C GLY A 119 16.51 9.70 0.08
N ALA A 120 15.97 9.29 1.24
CA ALA A 120 14.53 9.14 1.50
C ALA A 120 13.66 10.38 1.19
N LEU A 121 14.28 11.56 1.05
CA LEU A 121 13.62 12.84 0.74
C LEU A 121 13.80 13.29 -0.73
N LEU A 122 14.44 12.50 -1.59
CA LEU A 122 14.64 12.85 -3.01
C LEU A 122 13.29 12.87 -3.75
N PRO A 123 13.02 13.85 -4.64
CA PRO A 123 11.80 13.87 -5.44
C PRO A 123 11.67 12.60 -6.30
N GLY A 124 10.59 11.85 -6.09
CA GLY A 124 10.36 10.53 -6.66
C GLY A 124 10.52 9.38 -5.67
N VAL A 125 11.05 9.60 -4.46
CA VAL A 125 10.81 8.71 -3.31
C VAL A 125 9.48 9.13 -2.67
N MET A 126 8.52 8.21 -2.54
CA MET A 126 7.20 8.56 -1.98
C MET A 126 6.46 7.39 -1.32
N VAL A 127 5.50 7.72 -0.47
CA VAL A 127 4.48 6.82 0.08
C VAL A 127 3.14 7.05 -0.61
N MET A 128 2.21 6.11 -0.48
CA MET A 128 0.82 6.27 -0.96
C MET A 128 -0.16 5.99 0.19
N ARG A 129 -1.00 6.98 0.54
CA ARG A 129 -2.03 6.85 1.59
C ARG A 129 -3.27 7.69 1.34
N THR A 130 -3.15 8.76 0.56
CA THR A 130 -4.18 9.75 0.26
C THR A 130 -4.50 9.77 -1.24
N LEU A 131 -5.66 10.31 -1.63
CA LEU A 131 -6.04 10.44 -3.04
C LEU A 131 -5.02 11.29 -3.82
N GLN A 132 -4.52 12.33 -3.18
CA GLN A 132 -3.48 13.25 -3.67
C GLN A 132 -2.13 12.54 -3.90
N ASP A 133 -1.85 11.42 -3.22
CA ASP A 133 -0.67 10.59 -3.54
C ASP A 133 -0.87 9.81 -4.85
N VAL A 134 -2.09 9.31 -5.10
CA VAL A 134 -2.42 8.62 -6.37
C VAL A 134 -2.32 9.59 -7.55
N HIS A 135 -2.78 10.83 -7.38
CA HIS A 135 -2.59 11.89 -8.39
C HIS A 135 -1.12 12.11 -8.75
N LYS A 136 -0.22 12.21 -7.77
CA LYS A 136 1.23 12.30 -8.03
C LYS A 136 1.74 11.12 -8.86
N VAL A 137 1.31 9.89 -8.59
CA VAL A 137 1.70 8.71 -9.37
C VAL A 137 1.18 8.81 -10.82
N PHE A 138 -0.07 9.27 -11.01
CA PHE A 138 -0.59 9.54 -12.34
C PHE A 138 0.20 10.62 -13.09
N ASP A 139 0.65 11.68 -12.42
CA ASP A 139 1.45 12.75 -13.04
C ASP A 139 2.84 12.24 -13.45
N LEU A 140 3.50 11.40 -12.64
CA LEU A 140 4.76 10.76 -13.02
C LEU A 140 4.61 9.90 -14.28
N ILE A 141 3.52 9.14 -14.38
CA ILE A 141 3.25 8.25 -15.52
C ILE A 141 2.88 9.07 -16.77
N LYS A 142 1.90 9.98 -16.66
CA LYS A 142 1.34 10.73 -17.80
C LYS A 142 2.23 11.87 -18.30
N LEU A 143 2.84 12.65 -17.38
CA LEU A 143 3.53 13.90 -17.72
C LEU A 143 5.06 13.75 -17.79
N ARG A 144 5.63 12.71 -17.16
CA ARG A 144 7.07 12.42 -17.18
C ARG A 144 7.45 11.10 -17.86
N GLY A 145 6.48 10.29 -18.29
CA GLY A 145 6.75 9.04 -19.01
C GLY A 145 7.56 8.05 -18.19
N LEU A 146 7.13 7.80 -16.95
CA LEU A 146 7.77 6.88 -16.00
C LEU A 146 8.00 5.48 -16.62
N ARG A 147 9.26 5.02 -16.68
CA ARG A 147 9.64 3.72 -17.26
C ARG A 147 10.05 2.69 -16.21
N SER A 148 10.60 3.09 -15.07
CA SER A 148 11.03 2.14 -14.03
C SER A 148 10.81 2.60 -12.60
N ALA A 149 10.43 1.66 -11.73
CA ALA A 149 10.13 1.89 -10.32
C ALA A 149 10.67 0.77 -9.42
N VAL A 150 11.13 1.14 -8.22
CA VAL A 150 11.41 0.21 -7.11
C VAL A 150 10.32 0.35 -6.06
N ILE A 151 9.74 -0.77 -5.60
CA ILE A 151 8.70 -0.80 -4.57
C ILE A 151 9.22 -1.52 -3.33
N CYS A 152 9.25 -0.82 -2.20
CA CYS A 152 9.84 -1.28 -0.95
C CYS A 152 8.77 -1.80 0.02
N GLY A 153 8.71 -3.12 0.22
CA GLY A 153 7.84 -3.79 1.20
C GLY A 153 7.16 -5.07 0.67
N GLY A 154 6.76 -5.96 1.59
CA GLY A 154 6.08 -7.23 1.30
C GLY A 154 4.64 -7.33 1.82
N GLY A 155 3.94 -6.20 1.95
CA GLY A 155 2.54 -6.13 2.37
C GLY A 155 1.56 -5.84 1.22
N PRO A 156 0.23 -5.82 1.46
CA PRO A 156 -0.78 -5.61 0.42
C PRO A 156 -0.50 -4.38 -0.45
N LEU A 157 -0.30 -3.22 0.18
CA LEU A 157 -0.03 -1.95 -0.51
C LEU A 157 1.18 -2.02 -1.47
N ALA A 158 2.19 -2.83 -1.18
CA ALA A 158 3.36 -2.99 -2.06
C ALA A 158 3.05 -3.82 -3.31
N LEU A 159 2.23 -4.87 -3.15
CA LEU A 159 1.75 -5.72 -4.23
C LEU A 159 0.74 -4.95 -5.11
N GLU A 160 -0.06 -4.10 -4.48
CA GLU A 160 -0.99 -3.17 -5.10
C GLU A 160 -0.26 -2.08 -5.93
N TRP A 161 0.80 -1.48 -5.38
CA TRP A 161 1.73 -0.60 -6.12
C TRP A 161 2.30 -1.32 -7.36
N ALA A 162 2.85 -2.53 -7.19
CA ALA A 162 3.45 -3.29 -8.27
C ALA A 162 2.43 -3.61 -9.38
N HIS A 163 1.23 -4.05 -9.01
CA HIS A 163 0.15 -4.33 -9.97
C HIS A 163 -0.29 -3.06 -10.73
N GLY A 164 -0.49 -1.94 -10.03
CA GLY A 164 -0.90 -0.66 -10.63
C GLY A 164 0.11 -0.09 -11.63
N LEU A 165 1.41 -0.20 -11.31
CA LEU A 165 2.50 0.26 -12.15
C LEU A 165 2.78 -0.66 -13.34
N THR A 166 2.85 -1.98 -13.13
CA THR A 166 3.06 -2.95 -14.22
C THR A 166 1.92 -2.92 -15.24
N HIS A 167 0.67 -2.74 -14.78
CA HIS A 167 -0.50 -2.55 -15.67
C HIS A 167 -0.41 -1.26 -16.53
N ARG A 168 0.48 -0.33 -16.19
CA ARG A 168 0.77 0.91 -16.95
C ARG A 168 2.07 0.83 -17.75
N GLY A 169 2.65 -0.36 -17.91
CA GLY A 169 3.88 -0.58 -18.67
C GLY A 169 5.16 -0.13 -17.97
N VAL A 170 5.09 0.25 -16.68
CA VAL A 170 6.26 0.62 -15.88
C VAL A 170 6.99 -0.67 -15.46
N LYS A 171 8.31 -0.75 -15.68
CA LYS A 171 9.10 -1.87 -15.15
C LYS A 171 9.21 -1.77 -13.64
N VAL A 172 8.71 -2.76 -12.91
CA VAL A 172 8.76 -2.80 -11.43
C VAL A 172 9.78 -3.81 -10.93
N MET A 173 10.59 -3.38 -9.95
CA MET A 173 11.26 -4.26 -9.01
C MET A 173 10.66 -4.09 -7.61
N MET A 174 10.28 -5.19 -6.96
CA MET A 174 9.96 -5.22 -5.53
C MET A 174 11.21 -5.59 -4.72
N VAL A 175 11.44 -4.83 -3.63
CA VAL A 175 12.49 -5.08 -2.64
C VAL A 175 11.79 -5.39 -1.31
N VAL A 176 11.97 -6.62 -0.83
CA VAL A 176 11.26 -7.18 0.32
C VAL A 176 12.28 -7.68 1.33
N ARG A 177 12.40 -6.99 2.46
CA ARG A 177 13.38 -7.31 3.51
C ARG A 177 13.15 -8.67 4.17
N ASP A 178 11.88 -9.06 4.30
CA ASP A 178 11.50 -10.33 4.91
C ASP A 178 11.53 -11.45 3.85
N ARG A 179 11.79 -12.71 4.25
CA ARG A 179 11.83 -13.86 3.31
C ARG A 179 10.44 -14.42 2.92
N LYS A 180 9.35 -13.85 3.45
CA LYS A 180 7.97 -14.29 3.23
C LYS A 180 7.04 -13.08 3.10
N PHE A 181 6.14 -13.07 2.13
CA PHE A 181 5.09 -12.05 2.01
C PHE A 181 4.09 -12.15 3.17
N LEU A 182 3.56 -11.00 3.62
CA LEU A 182 2.55 -10.89 4.69
C LEU A 182 2.75 -11.89 5.86
N PRO A 183 3.91 -11.89 6.55
CA PRO A 183 4.36 -13.08 7.29
C PRO A 183 3.50 -13.47 8.50
N THR A 184 2.65 -12.56 9.00
CA THR A 184 1.68 -12.77 10.08
C THR A 184 0.28 -13.16 9.61
N ALA A 185 0.02 -13.14 8.29
CA ALA A 185 -1.31 -13.31 7.71
C ALA A 185 -1.41 -14.46 6.69
N ILE A 186 -0.32 -14.82 6.02
CA ILE A 186 -0.29 -15.99 5.10
C ILE A 186 0.87 -16.92 5.47
N ASP A 187 0.76 -18.18 5.07
CA ASP A 187 1.82 -19.19 5.19
C ASP A 187 2.87 -19.09 4.06
N THR A 188 3.87 -19.97 4.11
CA THR A 188 4.97 -20.00 3.13
C THR A 188 4.45 -20.36 1.73
N VAL A 189 3.61 -21.40 1.61
CA VAL A 189 3.00 -21.83 0.34
C VAL A 189 2.28 -20.68 -0.36
N SER A 190 1.43 -19.94 0.36
CA SER A 190 0.71 -18.79 -0.20
C SER A 190 1.64 -17.64 -0.58
N SER A 191 2.72 -17.41 0.19
CA SER A 191 3.76 -16.42 -0.14
C SER A 191 4.53 -16.79 -1.42
N ASP A 192 4.84 -18.07 -1.61
CA ASP A 192 5.62 -18.52 -2.76
C ASP A 192 4.76 -18.53 -4.04
N LEU A 193 3.46 -18.81 -3.92
CA LEU A 193 2.49 -18.59 -5.00
C LEU A 193 2.37 -17.09 -5.38
N VAL A 194 2.41 -16.16 -4.43
CA VAL A 194 2.52 -14.71 -4.71
C VAL A 194 3.82 -14.40 -5.45
N LEU A 195 4.96 -14.92 -4.97
CA LEU A 195 6.28 -14.69 -5.60
C LEU A 195 6.33 -15.20 -7.04
N ALA A 196 5.78 -16.40 -7.30
CA ALA A 196 5.69 -16.99 -8.62
C ALA A 196 4.80 -16.15 -9.56
N ARG A 197 3.60 -15.77 -9.11
CA ARG A 197 2.65 -14.96 -9.91
C ARG A 197 3.17 -13.54 -10.19
N LEU A 198 3.89 -12.92 -9.27
CA LEU A 198 4.61 -11.65 -9.52
C LEU A 198 5.65 -11.77 -10.63
N ARG A 199 6.51 -12.80 -10.55
CA ARG A 199 7.54 -13.07 -11.56
C ARG A 199 6.95 -13.40 -12.93
N GLN A 200 5.88 -14.21 -12.96
CA GLN A 200 5.07 -14.49 -14.14
C GLN A 200 4.46 -13.19 -14.74
N GLY A 201 4.06 -12.25 -13.89
CA GLY A 201 3.61 -10.91 -14.26
C GLY A 201 4.71 -9.93 -14.67
N GLY A 202 5.97 -10.36 -14.79
CA GLY A 202 7.11 -9.52 -15.20
C GLY A 202 7.66 -8.60 -14.10
N VAL A 203 7.26 -8.80 -12.84
CA VAL A 203 7.79 -8.06 -11.68
C VAL A 203 9.08 -8.72 -11.20
N GLU A 204 10.19 -7.99 -11.19
CA GLU A 204 11.41 -8.45 -10.51
C GLU A 204 11.21 -8.42 -8.99
N VAL A 205 11.66 -9.45 -8.26
CA VAL A 205 11.53 -9.49 -6.80
C VAL A 205 12.85 -9.88 -6.13
N ARG A 206 13.36 -9.02 -5.25
CA ARG A 206 14.48 -9.27 -4.35
C ARG A 206 13.93 -9.53 -2.94
N MET A 207 14.01 -10.77 -2.48
CA MET A 207 13.58 -11.20 -1.15
C MET A 207 14.79 -11.26 -0.20
N GLY A 208 14.63 -10.86 1.06
CA GLY A 208 15.73 -10.79 2.03
C GLY A 208 16.64 -9.57 1.92
N ASP A 209 16.26 -8.55 1.14
CA ASP A 209 17.09 -7.36 0.84
C ASP A 209 16.31 -6.05 1.10
N GLU A 210 17.02 -4.95 1.32
CA GLU A 210 16.45 -3.64 1.67
C GLU A 210 17.21 -2.48 0.99
N VAL A 211 16.49 -1.42 0.60
CA VAL A 211 17.10 -0.19 0.10
C VAL A 211 17.83 0.51 1.25
N THR A 212 19.13 0.73 1.08
CA THR A 212 19.98 1.42 2.08
C THR A 212 20.17 2.90 1.75
N HIS A 213 20.26 3.24 0.46
CA HIS A 213 20.46 4.60 -0.06
C HIS A 213 19.70 4.77 -1.39
N ALA A 214 19.06 5.92 -1.60
CA ALA A 214 18.49 6.35 -2.87
C ALA A 214 19.41 7.41 -3.51
N MET A 215 19.69 7.25 -4.80
CA MET A 215 20.70 8.05 -5.53
C MET A 215 20.04 9.17 -6.35
N PRO A 216 20.52 10.43 -6.27
CA PRO A 216 20.05 11.52 -7.11
C PRO A 216 20.58 11.40 -8.54
N GLY A 217 19.73 11.73 -9.51
CA GLY A 217 20.10 11.98 -10.91
C GLY A 217 20.44 13.46 -11.16
N ARG A 218 20.66 13.80 -12.44
CA ARG A 218 21.05 15.16 -12.87
C ARG A 218 20.03 16.26 -12.51
N GLU A 219 18.74 15.91 -12.44
CA GLU A 219 17.66 16.82 -12.01
C GLU A 219 17.46 16.87 -10.47
N GLY A 220 18.34 16.26 -9.67
CA GLY A 220 18.17 16.14 -8.21
C GLY A 220 17.07 15.16 -7.76
N ARG A 221 16.28 14.64 -8.69
CA ARG A 221 15.29 13.57 -8.50
C ARG A 221 15.96 12.21 -8.28
N VAL A 222 15.24 11.21 -7.76
CA VAL A 222 15.77 9.83 -7.70
C VAL A 222 16.04 9.27 -9.10
N ALA A 223 17.18 8.60 -9.28
CA ALA A 223 17.58 7.91 -10.51
C ALA A 223 18.01 6.44 -10.27
N GLY A 224 18.04 6.01 -9.00
CA GLY A 224 18.31 4.64 -8.60
C GLY A 224 18.37 4.45 -7.09
N VAL A 225 18.62 3.22 -6.66
CA VAL A 225 18.82 2.81 -5.28
C VAL A 225 20.04 1.89 -5.15
N VAL A 226 20.60 1.83 -3.95
CA VAL A 226 21.60 0.85 -3.52
C VAL A 226 20.95 -0.09 -2.52
N LEU A 227 20.97 -1.39 -2.81
CA LEU A 227 20.45 -2.43 -1.94
C LEU A 227 21.49 -2.84 -0.88
N LYS A 228 21.10 -3.60 0.14
CA LYS A 228 22.01 -4.07 1.21
C LYS A 228 23.03 -5.09 0.69
N SER A 229 22.66 -5.83 -0.34
CA SER A 229 23.56 -6.66 -1.16
C SER A 229 24.66 -5.88 -1.90
N GLY A 230 24.55 -4.55 -1.98
CA GLY A 230 25.40 -3.70 -2.81
C GLY A 230 24.92 -3.58 -4.27
N GLU A 231 23.86 -4.28 -4.66
CA GLU A 231 23.24 -4.12 -6.00
C GLU A 231 22.80 -2.67 -6.21
N ARG A 232 23.12 -2.11 -7.39
CA ARG A 232 22.68 -0.77 -7.81
C ARG A 232 21.58 -0.89 -8.86
N VAL A 233 20.37 -0.45 -8.53
CA VAL A 233 19.19 -0.57 -9.38
C VAL A 233 18.76 0.81 -9.85
N SER A 234 18.64 1.04 -11.17
CA SER A 234 18.16 2.32 -11.70
C SER A 234 16.63 2.39 -11.72
N CYS A 235 16.07 3.48 -11.20
CA CYS A 235 14.63 3.72 -11.12
C CYS A 235 14.32 5.23 -11.04
N GLU A 236 13.15 5.62 -11.54
CA GLU A 236 12.65 7.00 -11.57
C GLU A 236 11.62 7.27 -10.45
N LEU A 237 11.20 6.22 -9.75
CA LEU A 237 10.26 6.19 -8.64
C LEU A 237 10.72 5.16 -7.60
N VAL A 238 10.65 5.51 -6.32
CA VAL A 238 10.76 4.59 -5.19
C VAL A 238 9.48 4.66 -4.35
N GLY A 239 8.58 3.70 -4.53
CA GLY A 239 7.33 3.60 -3.78
C GLY A 239 7.52 2.84 -2.47
N VAL A 240 7.18 3.45 -1.34
CA VAL A 240 7.46 2.91 0.00
C VAL A 240 6.18 2.48 0.71
N ALA A 241 6.17 1.25 1.23
CA ALA A 241 5.00 0.60 1.81
C ALA A 241 5.31 -0.06 3.18
N PHE A 242 6.09 0.60 4.04
CA PHE A 242 6.53 0.11 5.36
C PHE A 242 5.43 0.13 6.46
N GLY A 243 4.16 -0.11 6.07
CA GLY A 243 3.01 -0.01 6.97
C GLY A 243 2.71 1.44 7.40
N VAL A 244 2.14 1.60 8.59
CA VAL A 244 1.61 2.88 9.07
C VAL A 244 2.08 3.25 10.49
N ILE A 245 1.82 4.48 10.90
CA ILE A 245 1.99 5.05 12.25
C ILE A 245 0.70 5.75 12.65
N CYS A 246 0.20 5.52 13.86
CA CYS A 246 -0.99 6.18 14.41
C CYS A 246 -0.79 7.71 14.48
N ASN A 247 -1.83 8.49 14.16
CA ASN A 247 -1.81 9.95 14.25
C ASN A 247 -2.27 10.38 15.65
N SER A 248 -1.33 10.48 16.59
CA SER A 248 -1.57 10.72 18.02
C SER A 248 -0.65 11.77 18.64
N GLU A 249 0.12 12.49 17.82
CA GLU A 249 1.12 13.48 18.27
C GLU A 249 0.49 14.61 19.09
N PHE A 250 -0.73 15.04 18.74
CA PHE A 250 -1.52 16.06 19.45
C PHE A 250 -2.03 15.61 20.84
N LEU A 251 -1.76 14.36 21.24
CA LEU A 251 -2.05 13.80 22.57
C LEU A 251 -0.82 13.78 23.50
N GLN A 252 0.36 14.15 23.00
CA GLN A 252 1.56 14.25 23.84
C GLN A 252 1.36 15.28 24.95
N GLY A 253 1.66 14.89 26.19
CA GLY A 253 1.40 15.72 27.37
C GLY A 253 -0.08 15.87 27.75
N THR A 254 -0.97 15.04 27.21
CA THR A 254 -2.36 14.89 27.68
C THR A 254 -2.51 13.61 28.53
N PRO A 255 -3.50 13.53 29.43
CA PRO A 255 -3.79 12.32 30.20
C PRO A 255 -4.48 11.19 29.39
N VAL A 256 -4.52 11.28 28.06
CA VAL A 256 -5.03 10.22 27.17
C VAL A 256 -3.99 9.10 27.05
N ALA A 257 -4.31 7.90 27.54
CA ALA A 257 -3.38 6.78 27.58
C ALA A 257 -3.03 6.25 26.16
N LEU A 258 -1.73 6.17 25.87
CA LEU A 258 -1.20 5.64 24.60
C LEU A 258 -0.44 4.31 24.82
N ALA A 259 -0.60 3.38 23.89
CA ALA A 259 0.20 2.16 23.82
C ALA A 259 1.60 2.47 23.24
N LYS A 260 2.57 1.55 23.42
CA LYS A 260 3.93 1.66 22.84
C LYS A 260 3.94 1.82 21.31
N SER A 261 2.86 1.44 20.62
CA SER A 261 2.65 1.62 19.18
C SER A 261 2.17 3.03 18.76
N GLY A 262 1.94 3.93 19.72
CA GLY A 262 1.32 5.24 19.50
C GLY A 262 -0.21 5.20 19.38
N GLY A 263 -0.84 4.03 19.46
CA GLY A 263 -2.30 3.90 19.45
C GLY A 263 -2.93 4.35 20.77
N VAL A 264 -4.09 5.00 20.71
CA VAL A 264 -4.90 5.36 21.88
C VAL A 264 -5.50 4.11 22.48
N ILE A 265 -5.26 3.85 23.77
CA ILE A 265 -5.80 2.68 24.47
C ILE A 265 -7.29 2.89 24.72
N THR A 266 -8.11 1.87 24.43
CA THR A 266 -9.54 1.88 24.79
C THR A 266 -10.01 0.57 25.40
N ASP A 267 -11.10 0.68 26.19
CA ASP A 267 -11.97 -0.46 26.52
C ASP A 267 -12.74 -0.96 25.27
N ASP A 268 -13.56 -2.00 25.44
CA ASP A 268 -14.44 -2.51 24.38
C ASP A 268 -15.67 -1.63 24.13
N GLN A 269 -15.90 -0.59 24.92
CA GLN A 269 -16.89 0.47 24.69
C GLN A 269 -16.28 1.71 23.98
N MET A 270 -15.03 1.59 23.51
CA MET A 270 -14.25 2.62 22.82
C MET A 270 -13.87 3.84 23.68
N ARG A 271 -14.03 3.77 25.02
CA ARG A 271 -13.63 4.84 25.95
C ARG A 271 -12.12 4.87 26.08
N THR A 272 -11.55 6.08 26.12
CA THR A 272 -10.16 6.29 26.54
C THR A 272 -10.06 6.36 28.07
N SER A 273 -8.87 6.69 28.61
CA SER A 273 -8.71 7.06 30.02
C SER A 273 -9.51 8.30 30.44
N ILE A 274 -10.04 9.09 29.50
CA ILE A 274 -10.81 10.32 29.77
C ILE A 274 -12.30 10.07 29.45
N PRO A 275 -13.23 10.15 30.43
CA PRO A 275 -14.63 9.75 30.24
C PRO A 275 -15.41 10.46 29.12
N THR A 276 -15.00 11.67 28.73
CA THR A 276 -15.61 12.45 27.63
C THR A 276 -14.95 12.22 26.27
N VAL A 277 -13.96 11.33 26.17
CA VAL A 277 -13.16 11.10 24.96
C VAL A 277 -13.18 9.61 24.61
N CYS A 278 -13.63 9.30 23.40
CA CYS A 278 -13.57 7.98 22.77
C CYS A 278 -12.52 7.95 21.66
N ALA A 279 -12.11 6.76 21.20
CA ALA A 279 -11.25 6.61 20.03
C ALA A 279 -11.70 5.43 19.13
N ALA A 280 -11.57 5.58 17.80
CA ALA A 280 -11.97 4.56 16.83
C ALA A 280 -11.12 4.57 15.55
N GLY A 281 -11.05 3.44 14.85
CA GLY A 281 -10.27 3.27 13.61
C GLY A 281 -8.78 2.99 13.86
N ASP A 282 -7.94 3.27 12.86
CA ASP A 282 -6.51 2.88 12.83
C ASP A 282 -5.65 3.44 13.97
N VAL A 283 -6.20 4.37 14.77
CA VAL A 283 -5.60 4.97 15.96
C VAL A 283 -5.96 4.24 17.26
N ALA A 284 -7.05 3.45 17.30
CA ALA A 284 -7.58 2.85 18.52
C ALA A 284 -7.00 1.44 18.79
N ALA A 285 -6.23 1.33 19.87
CA ALA A 285 -5.63 0.09 20.38
C ALA A 285 -6.58 -0.61 21.36
N VAL A 286 -7.73 -1.08 20.85
CA VAL A 286 -8.77 -1.76 21.64
C VAL A 286 -8.18 -3.03 22.27
N ASN A 287 -8.26 -3.15 23.59
CA ASN A 287 -7.66 -4.27 24.35
C ASN A 287 -6.18 -4.52 23.95
N GLY A 288 -5.43 -3.45 23.68
CA GLY A 288 -4.02 -3.48 23.27
C GLY A 288 -3.76 -3.83 21.81
N LYS A 289 -4.79 -4.10 20.99
CA LYS A 289 -4.64 -4.53 19.59
C LYS A 289 -5.04 -3.42 18.61
N LEU A 290 -4.13 -3.04 17.73
CA LEU A 290 -4.41 -2.22 16.56
C LEU A 290 -4.88 -3.14 15.41
N LEU A 291 -6.06 -2.86 14.85
CA LEU A 291 -6.63 -3.67 13.76
C LEU A 291 -6.45 -3.07 12.36
N GLN A 292 -6.51 -1.73 12.24
CA GLN A 292 -6.16 -0.97 11.03
C GLN A 292 -6.86 -1.46 9.73
N LEU A 293 -8.13 -1.85 9.87
CA LEU A 293 -8.98 -2.40 8.80
C LEU A 293 -10.32 -1.63 8.75
N TRP A 294 -10.88 -1.53 7.54
CA TRP A 294 -12.03 -0.66 7.24
C TRP A 294 -13.30 -0.96 8.04
N GLU A 295 -13.82 -2.19 8.01
CA GLU A 295 -15.07 -2.49 8.75
C GLU A 295 -14.87 -2.53 10.28
N PRO A 296 -13.74 -3.04 10.83
CA PRO A 296 -13.37 -2.78 12.23
C PRO A 296 -13.44 -1.29 12.62
N ALA A 297 -12.90 -0.37 11.82
CA ALA A 297 -12.99 1.07 12.08
C ALA A 297 -14.44 1.58 12.13
N ARG A 298 -15.34 1.03 11.32
CA ARG A 298 -16.78 1.38 11.30
C ARG A 298 -17.55 0.75 12.46
N MET A 299 -17.26 -0.50 12.80
CA MET A 299 -17.82 -1.18 13.97
C MET A 299 -17.43 -0.47 15.26
N GLN A 300 -16.14 -0.11 15.42
CA GLN A 300 -15.63 0.71 16.51
C GLN A 300 -16.36 2.07 16.56
N ALA A 301 -16.50 2.76 15.43
CA ALA A 301 -17.19 4.06 15.38
C ALA A 301 -18.68 4.02 15.78
N ARG A 302 -19.41 2.94 15.46
CA ARG A 302 -20.79 2.75 15.93
C ARG A 302 -20.84 2.66 17.46
N VAL A 303 -19.96 1.84 18.06
CA VAL A 303 -19.87 1.68 19.52
C VAL A 303 -19.41 2.98 20.19
N ALA A 304 -18.44 3.69 19.60
CA ALA A 304 -18.00 5.00 20.10
C ALA A 304 -19.13 6.04 20.08
N ALA A 305 -19.91 6.12 19.00
CA ALA A 305 -21.09 6.98 18.93
C ALA A 305 -22.15 6.61 19.98
N ALA A 306 -22.42 5.31 20.17
CA ALA A 306 -23.30 4.82 21.22
C ALA A 306 -22.83 5.25 22.63
N THR A 307 -21.54 5.11 22.91
CA THR A 307 -20.91 5.57 24.16
C THR A 307 -21.01 7.09 24.33
N MET A 308 -20.80 7.88 23.29
CA MET A 308 -20.98 9.35 23.29
C MET A 308 -22.45 9.80 23.47
N LEU A 309 -23.41 8.92 23.17
CA LEU A 309 -24.83 9.10 23.45
C LEU A 309 -25.22 8.66 24.87
N GLY A 310 -24.32 7.99 25.60
CA GLY A 310 -24.56 7.42 26.94
C GLY A 310 -25.18 6.02 26.93
N ARG A 311 -25.11 5.30 25.80
CA ARG A 311 -25.61 3.92 25.64
C ARG A 311 -24.53 2.89 25.96
N THR A 312 -24.93 1.69 26.36
CA THR A 312 -24.04 0.56 26.65
C THR A 312 -24.00 -0.40 25.48
N GLU A 313 -23.06 -0.19 24.55
CA GLU A 313 -22.70 -1.13 23.49
C GLU A 313 -21.24 -1.61 23.66
N ARG A 314 -20.89 -2.76 23.05
CA ARG A 314 -19.56 -3.38 23.15
C ARG A 314 -19.06 -3.83 21.79
N TYR A 315 -17.79 -3.60 21.50
CA TYR A 315 -17.13 -3.95 20.24
C TYR A 315 -16.78 -5.44 20.18
N GLN A 316 -17.54 -6.18 19.36
CA GLN A 316 -17.40 -7.62 19.18
C GLN A 316 -17.10 -7.96 17.71
N PRO A 317 -15.83 -8.03 17.28
CA PRO A 317 -15.46 -8.37 15.90
C PRO A 317 -15.51 -9.87 15.58
N GLY A 318 -15.59 -10.73 16.60
CA GLY A 318 -15.35 -12.16 16.48
C GLY A 318 -13.89 -12.47 16.14
N VAL A 319 -13.65 -13.57 15.43
CA VAL A 319 -12.32 -13.94 14.92
C VAL A 319 -11.80 -12.91 13.92
N HIS A 320 -10.48 -12.69 13.90
CA HIS A 320 -9.84 -11.84 12.91
C HIS A 320 -10.09 -12.36 11.48
N TYR A 321 -10.39 -11.45 10.56
CA TYR A 321 -10.67 -11.74 9.15
C TYR A 321 -10.00 -10.67 8.29
N MET A 322 -8.94 -11.05 7.58
CA MET A 322 -8.27 -10.24 6.57
C MET A 322 -8.62 -10.79 5.19
N ALA A 323 -9.31 -10.02 4.36
CA ALA A 323 -9.48 -10.33 2.95
C ALA A 323 -9.00 -9.15 2.08
N THR A 324 -8.13 -9.44 1.11
CA THR A 324 -7.56 -8.44 0.20
C THR A 324 -7.18 -9.08 -1.15
N ARG A 325 -6.69 -8.27 -2.08
CA ARG A 325 -6.05 -8.74 -3.32
C ARG A 325 -4.52 -8.70 -3.16
N LEU A 326 -3.81 -9.73 -3.61
CA LEU A 326 -2.36 -9.80 -3.71
C LEU A 326 -2.02 -9.96 -5.21
N TYR A 327 -1.57 -8.87 -5.84
CA TYR A 327 -1.45 -8.76 -7.31
C TYR A 327 -2.81 -9.00 -8.02
N ASP A 328 -3.00 -10.11 -8.74
CA ASP A 328 -4.28 -10.52 -9.38
C ASP A 328 -5.05 -11.59 -8.59
N LEU A 329 -4.47 -12.09 -7.50
CA LEU A 329 -5.02 -13.15 -6.64
C LEU A 329 -5.83 -12.55 -5.48
N ASP A 330 -6.94 -13.17 -5.11
CA ASP A 330 -7.68 -12.88 -3.88
C ASP A 330 -7.19 -13.77 -2.72
N VAL A 331 -7.11 -13.19 -1.53
CA VAL A 331 -6.83 -13.91 -0.27
C VAL A 331 -7.93 -13.64 0.76
N ALA A 332 -8.26 -14.65 1.55
CA ALA A 332 -8.99 -14.53 2.82
C ALA A 332 -8.26 -15.35 3.89
N SER A 333 -7.65 -14.65 4.86
CA SER A 333 -6.99 -15.24 6.02
C SER A 333 -7.80 -14.96 7.29
N ILE A 334 -7.98 -16.01 8.09
CA ILE A 334 -8.98 -16.04 9.16
C ILE A 334 -8.41 -16.81 10.34
N GLY A 335 -8.47 -16.22 11.54
CA GLY A 335 -8.06 -16.89 12.78
C GLY A 335 -6.60 -17.34 12.82
N GLU A 336 -6.36 -18.48 13.47
CA GLU A 336 -5.02 -19.04 13.70
C GLU A 336 -4.61 -19.95 12.54
N VAL A 337 -4.05 -19.38 11.45
CA VAL A 337 -3.72 -20.16 10.21
C VAL A 337 -2.36 -19.87 9.56
N ALA A 338 -1.79 -18.66 9.70
CA ALA A 338 -0.53 -18.27 9.04
C ALA A 338 0.70 -19.09 9.53
N GLN A 339 0.56 -19.71 10.70
CA GLN A 339 1.31 -20.85 11.21
C GLN A 339 0.29 -21.78 11.86
N THR A 340 0.49 -23.10 11.74
CA THR A 340 -0.41 -24.09 12.34
C THR A 340 -0.13 -24.17 13.83
N PRO A 341 -1.11 -23.90 14.72
CA PRO A 341 -0.88 -23.89 16.16
C PRO A 341 -0.46 -25.26 16.70
N GLN A 342 0.32 -25.26 17.79
CA GLN A 342 0.66 -26.51 18.47
C GLN A 342 -0.62 -27.24 18.93
N GLY A 343 -0.67 -28.55 18.70
CA GLY A 343 -1.84 -29.39 18.97
C GLY A 343 -3.06 -29.10 18.09
N ALA A 344 -2.90 -28.34 17.01
CA ALA A 344 -3.91 -28.22 15.96
C ALA A 344 -3.61 -29.18 14.80
N GLU A 345 -4.67 -29.70 14.20
CA GLU A 345 -4.64 -30.46 12.95
C GLU A 345 -4.66 -29.52 11.75
N GLU A 346 -4.01 -29.92 10.66
CA GLU A 346 -3.99 -29.18 9.39
C GLU A 346 -4.70 -29.97 8.31
N ILE A 347 -5.61 -29.33 7.56
CA ILE A 347 -6.24 -29.89 6.37
C ILE A 347 -5.96 -28.95 5.20
N VAL A 348 -5.45 -29.47 4.09
CA VAL A 348 -4.99 -28.67 2.94
C VAL A 348 -5.58 -29.20 1.63
N ASP A 349 -5.98 -28.28 0.77
CA ASP A 349 -6.36 -28.52 -0.63
C ASP A 349 -5.45 -27.68 -1.53
N PHE A 350 -4.71 -28.36 -2.40
CA PHE A 350 -3.72 -27.78 -3.31
C PHE A 350 -4.30 -27.56 -4.71
N PRO A 351 -3.69 -26.70 -5.55
CA PRO A 351 -4.16 -26.48 -6.91
C PRO A 351 -4.18 -27.79 -7.73
N GLN A 352 -5.37 -28.31 -8.03
CA GLN A 352 -5.53 -29.42 -8.96
C GLN A 352 -5.23 -28.94 -10.39
N ARG A 353 -4.87 -29.89 -11.28
CA ARG A 353 -4.28 -29.68 -12.62
C ARG A 353 -5.20 -28.93 -13.62
N THR A 354 -5.37 -27.63 -13.39
CA THR A 354 -6.35 -26.74 -14.04
C THR A 354 -5.71 -25.47 -14.63
N GLY A 355 -4.43 -25.21 -14.32
CA GLY A 355 -3.72 -23.98 -14.69
C GLY A 355 -4.08 -22.75 -13.84
N GLN A 356 -5.05 -22.85 -12.91
CA GLN A 356 -5.46 -21.76 -12.02
C GLN A 356 -4.83 -21.93 -10.64
N ILE A 357 -4.43 -20.82 -9.99
CA ILE A 357 -4.04 -20.85 -8.58
C ILE A 357 -5.29 -20.97 -7.71
N SER A 358 -5.39 -22.05 -6.93
CA SER A 358 -6.39 -22.27 -5.90
C SER A 358 -5.77 -23.09 -4.76
N TYR A 359 -5.58 -22.47 -3.60
CA TYR A 359 -5.04 -23.09 -2.38
C TYR A 359 -5.99 -22.83 -1.21
N LYS A 360 -6.28 -23.86 -0.43
CA LYS A 360 -7.08 -23.76 0.79
C LYS A 360 -6.36 -24.50 1.93
N LYS A 361 -6.38 -23.92 3.12
CA LYS A 361 -5.88 -24.54 4.34
C LYS A 361 -6.80 -24.24 5.51
N LEU A 362 -7.06 -25.25 6.35
CA LEU A 362 -7.77 -25.13 7.62
C LEU A 362 -6.85 -25.60 8.75
N CYS A 363 -6.95 -24.92 9.89
CA CYS A 363 -6.38 -25.39 11.16
C CYS A 363 -7.54 -25.71 12.10
N LEU A 364 -7.55 -26.93 12.65
CA LEU A 364 -8.61 -27.45 13.52
C LEU A 364 -8.05 -27.80 14.91
N ARG A 365 -8.86 -27.62 15.95
CA ARG A 365 -8.58 -28.08 17.32
C ARG A 365 -9.90 -28.53 17.95
N ASP A 366 -9.90 -29.69 18.61
CA ASP A 366 -11.09 -30.29 19.26
C ASP A 366 -12.32 -30.34 18.34
N ASN A 367 -12.15 -30.83 17.10
CA ASN A 367 -13.15 -30.85 16.02
C ASN A 367 -13.77 -29.48 15.68
N ARG A 368 -13.12 -28.36 16.00
CA ARG A 368 -13.53 -27.01 15.60
C ARG A 368 -12.49 -26.38 14.67
N VAL A 369 -12.94 -25.69 13.63
CA VAL A 369 -12.03 -24.84 12.84
C VAL A 369 -11.62 -23.63 13.71
N ILE A 370 -10.32 -23.40 13.85
CA ILE A 370 -9.72 -22.25 14.56
C ILE A 370 -9.03 -21.27 13.61
N GLY A 371 -8.69 -21.72 12.41
CA GLY A 371 -8.14 -20.89 11.35
C GLY A 371 -8.48 -21.40 9.96
N ALA A 372 -8.57 -20.49 9.00
CA ALA A 372 -8.82 -20.81 7.59
C ALA A 372 -8.10 -19.80 6.69
N LEU A 373 -7.40 -20.31 5.68
CA LEU A 373 -6.71 -19.54 4.65
C LEU A 373 -7.21 -20.00 3.30
N LEU A 374 -7.77 -19.08 2.52
CA LEU A 374 -8.27 -19.32 1.19
C LEU A 374 -7.55 -18.37 0.24
N PHE A 375 -7.03 -18.91 -0.85
CA PHE A 375 -6.15 -18.18 -1.76
C PHE A 375 -6.37 -18.63 -3.19
N GLY A 376 -6.41 -17.69 -4.14
CA GLY A 376 -6.55 -18.05 -5.56
C GLY A 376 -6.96 -16.90 -6.45
N GLU A 377 -7.21 -17.20 -7.72
CA GLU A 377 -7.54 -16.18 -8.72
C GLU A 377 -8.89 -15.49 -8.45
N ARG A 378 -9.06 -14.26 -8.93
CA ARG A 378 -10.26 -13.41 -8.69
C ARG A 378 -11.61 -14.05 -9.06
N ALA A 379 -11.63 -15.07 -9.91
CA ALA A 379 -12.84 -15.84 -10.23
C ALA A 379 -13.17 -16.92 -9.18
N ALA A 380 -12.18 -17.39 -8.41
CA ALA A 380 -12.38 -18.31 -7.31
C ALA A 380 -13.15 -17.62 -6.17
N ALA A 381 -14.05 -18.35 -5.53
CA ALA A 381 -14.99 -17.79 -4.57
C ALA A 381 -14.40 -17.47 -3.18
N VAL A 382 -13.09 -17.21 -3.10
CA VAL A 382 -12.27 -16.95 -1.90
C VAL A 382 -12.98 -16.07 -0.89
N ARG A 383 -13.41 -14.86 -1.29
CA ARG A 383 -14.07 -13.91 -0.39
C ARG A 383 -15.44 -14.40 0.11
N ARG A 384 -16.17 -15.21 -0.67
CA ARG A 384 -17.48 -15.79 -0.30
C ARG A 384 -17.30 -16.93 0.70
N HIS A 385 -16.46 -17.90 0.37
CA HIS A 385 -16.18 -19.06 1.22
C HIS A 385 -15.48 -18.65 2.51
N GLY A 386 -14.57 -17.67 2.47
CA GLY A 386 -13.97 -17.09 3.67
C GLY A 386 -14.99 -16.46 4.63
N ARG A 387 -16.09 -15.88 4.16
CA ARG A 387 -17.16 -15.41 5.07
C ARG A 387 -17.92 -16.55 5.73
N ALA A 388 -18.07 -17.69 5.05
CA ALA A 388 -18.65 -18.90 5.65
C ALA A 388 -17.71 -19.48 6.73
N PHE A 389 -16.41 -19.59 6.45
CA PHE A 389 -15.41 -20.01 7.44
C PHE A 389 -15.30 -19.05 8.63
N LYS A 390 -15.32 -17.71 8.43
CA LYS A 390 -15.35 -16.76 9.55
C LYS A 390 -16.54 -17.04 10.47
N LYS A 391 -17.74 -17.20 9.88
CA LYS A 391 -18.97 -17.51 10.64
C LYS A 391 -18.87 -18.84 11.39
N LEU A 392 -18.33 -19.88 10.76
CA LEU A 392 -18.11 -21.20 11.35
C LEU A 392 -17.21 -21.13 12.59
N ILE A 393 -16.08 -20.42 12.48
CA ILE A 393 -15.11 -20.19 13.56
C ILE A 393 -15.73 -19.30 14.65
N ASP A 394 -16.43 -18.23 14.30
CA ASP A 394 -17.16 -17.36 15.24
C ASP A 394 -18.19 -18.16 16.07
N SER A 395 -18.91 -19.10 15.44
CA SER A 395 -19.88 -19.98 16.11
C SER A 395 -19.26 -21.14 16.89
N LYS A 396 -17.94 -21.38 16.77
CA LYS A 396 -17.22 -22.49 17.42
C LYS A 396 -17.86 -23.87 17.19
N ALA A 397 -18.41 -24.08 15.99
CA ALA A 397 -19.14 -25.28 15.63
C ALA A 397 -18.23 -26.52 15.63
N ASP A 398 -18.73 -27.64 16.13
CA ASP A 398 -18.10 -28.95 15.89
C ASP A 398 -18.36 -29.35 14.43
N VAL A 399 -17.30 -29.76 13.74
CA VAL A 399 -17.33 -30.15 12.32
C VAL A 399 -16.98 -31.61 12.08
N SER A 400 -16.92 -32.44 13.13
CA SER A 400 -16.58 -33.87 13.05
C SER A 400 -17.39 -34.63 12.00
N SER A 401 -18.69 -34.31 11.87
CA SER A 401 -19.63 -34.94 10.93
C SER A 401 -19.44 -34.57 9.46
N ILE A 402 -18.70 -33.49 9.15
CA ILE A 402 -18.47 -32.98 7.79
C ILE A 402 -16.98 -32.76 7.48
N LYS A 403 -16.09 -33.23 8.36
CA LYS A 403 -14.67 -32.82 8.39
C LYS A 403 -13.93 -33.07 7.07
N GLY A 404 -14.24 -34.17 6.38
CA GLY A 404 -13.67 -34.50 5.07
C GLY A 404 -14.25 -33.69 3.91
N GLU A 405 -15.47 -33.14 4.06
CA GLU A 405 -16.16 -32.37 3.03
C GLU A 405 -15.81 -30.87 3.06
N LEU A 406 -15.23 -30.37 4.17
CA LEU A 406 -15.00 -28.93 4.40
C LEU A 406 -14.24 -28.19 3.29
N LEU A 407 -13.37 -28.87 2.54
CA LEU A 407 -12.62 -28.29 1.43
C LEU A 407 -13.12 -28.74 0.04
N ASP A 408 -14.09 -29.65 -0.04
CA ASP A 408 -14.68 -30.08 -1.31
C ASP A 408 -15.33 -28.90 -2.05
N ALA A 409 -15.14 -28.83 -3.36
CA ALA A 409 -15.76 -27.82 -4.21
C ALA A 409 -17.29 -27.98 -4.32
N ALA A 410 -17.83 -29.18 -4.08
CA ALA A 410 -19.26 -29.49 -4.10
C ALA A 410 -19.99 -29.13 -2.78
N PHE A 411 -19.27 -29.01 -1.66
CA PHE A 411 -19.88 -28.85 -0.33
C PHE A 411 -20.31 -27.39 -0.04
N ASP A 412 -21.62 -27.12 0.02
CA ASP A 412 -22.12 -25.80 0.45
C ASP A 412 -22.14 -25.68 1.98
N LEU A 413 -20.97 -25.35 2.53
CA LEU A 413 -20.80 -24.91 3.93
C LEU A 413 -21.80 -23.79 4.32
N SER A 414 -22.22 -22.93 3.39
CA SER A 414 -23.21 -21.87 3.68
C SER A 414 -24.66 -22.37 3.75
N ALA A 415 -24.95 -23.56 3.22
CA ALA A 415 -26.20 -24.28 3.48
C ALA A 415 -26.11 -25.02 4.82
N TRP A 416 -25.02 -25.75 5.07
CA TRP A 416 -24.84 -26.52 6.33
C TRP A 416 -24.89 -25.62 7.58
N ILE A 417 -24.24 -24.45 7.60
CA ILE A 417 -24.33 -23.53 8.76
C ILE A 417 -25.77 -22.96 8.94
N LYS A 418 -26.70 -23.13 7.99
CA LYS A 418 -28.13 -22.80 8.19
C LYS A 418 -28.89 -23.97 8.84
N THR A 419 -28.58 -25.22 8.49
CA THR A 419 -29.27 -26.40 9.03
C THR A 419 -28.91 -26.70 10.49
N GLN A 420 -27.78 -26.16 10.97
CA GLN A 420 -27.35 -26.26 12.38
C GLN A 420 -27.97 -25.19 13.31
N GLU A 421 -28.91 -24.37 12.83
CA GLU A 421 -29.55 -23.25 13.58
C GLU A 421 -28.58 -22.19 14.19
N LEU A 422 -27.29 -22.18 13.80
CA LEU A 422 -26.22 -21.32 14.32
C LEU A 422 -26.34 -19.82 13.91
N VAL A 423 -27.52 -19.21 14.05
CA VAL A 423 -27.78 -17.79 13.69
C VAL A 423 -28.84 -17.13 14.58
N ASP A 424 -28.41 -16.63 15.74
CA ASP A 424 -29.07 -15.45 16.30
C ASP A 424 -28.83 -14.24 15.37
N LYS A 425 -29.91 -13.53 15.02
CA LYS A 425 -29.83 -12.29 14.23
C LYS A 425 -29.73 -11.08 15.16
N PRO A 426 -28.67 -10.25 15.08
CA PRO A 426 -28.66 -8.96 15.75
C PRO A 426 -29.85 -8.10 15.28
N LYS A 427 -30.69 -7.65 16.22
CA LYS A 427 -31.81 -6.74 15.95
C LYS A 427 -31.28 -5.31 15.69
N VAL A 428 -30.83 -5.05 14.47
CA VAL A 428 -30.52 -3.68 14.02
C VAL A 428 -31.84 -2.95 13.74
N ALA A 429 -32.07 -1.83 14.43
CA ALA A 429 -33.24 -0.98 14.18
C ALA A 429 -33.18 -0.38 12.76
N ALA A 430 -34.29 -0.45 12.03
CA ALA A 430 -34.35 0.01 10.64
C ALA A 430 -34.49 1.54 10.58
N VAL A 431 -33.36 2.23 10.39
CA VAL A 431 -33.36 3.65 9.98
C VAL A 431 -33.62 3.72 8.47
N THR A 432 -34.85 4.09 8.10
CA THR A 432 -35.27 4.23 6.70
C THR A 432 -34.80 5.55 6.11
N LEU A 433 -33.51 5.64 5.75
CA LEU A 433 -33.05 6.66 4.81
C LEU A 433 -33.59 6.34 3.40
N ALA A 434 -33.93 7.38 2.64
CA ALA A 434 -34.28 7.26 1.23
C ALA A 434 -33.11 6.65 0.43
N SER A 435 -33.41 6.04 -0.71
CA SER A 435 -32.56 5.03 -1.34
C SER A 435 -31.31 5.57 -2.06
N ALA A 436 -30.31 5.99 -1.29
CA ALA A 436 -28.92 6.00 -1.74
C ALA A 436 -28.44 4.55 -1.98
N ALA A 437 -27.67 4.33 -3.04
CA ALA A 437 -27.44 3.01 -3.63
C ALA A 437 -26.91 1.95 -2.63
N ARG A 438 -27.74 0.93 -2.35
CA ARG A 438 -27.29 -0.31 -1.70
C ARG A 438 -26.38 -1.08 -2.65
N MET A 439 -25.07 -1.01 -2.44
CA MET A 439 -24.11 -1.93 -3.06
C MET A 439 -24.33 -3.38 -2.55
N LYS A 440 -25.30 -4.07 -3.14
CA LYS A 440 -25.20 -5.52 -3.35
C LYS A 440 -24.14 -5.78 -4.43
N GLY A 441 -23.76 -7.05 -4.61
CA GLY A 441 -22.64 -7.46 -5.47
C GLY A 441 -22.72 -6.94 -6.91
N THR A 442 -21.55 -6.83 -7.55
CA THR A 442 -21.35 -6.24 -8.87
C THR A 442 -22.21 -6.89 -9.95
N HIS A 443 -23.29 -6.22 -10.32
CA HIS A 443 -24.03 -6.45 -11.56
C HIS A 443 -24.05 -5.15 -12.34
N ALA A 444 -23.74 -5.19 -13.64
CA ALA A 444 -23.79 -4.02 -14.49
C ALA A 444 -25.26 -3.63 -14.73
N ILE A 445 -25.56 -2.34 -14.58
CA ILE A 445 -26.81 -1.73 -15.04
C ILE A 445 -26.51 -1.09 -16.39
N ASN A 446 -27.40 -1.28 -17.37
CA ASN A 446 -27.29 -0.64 -18.67
C ASN A 446 -27.50 0.88 -18.54
N LEU A 447 -26.61 1.70 -19.09
CA LEU A 447 -26.72 3.16 -18.99
C LEU A 447 -27.75 3.78 -19.96
N ALA A 448 -28.31 2.99 -20.89
CA ALA A 448 -29.28 3.47 -21.87
C ALA A 448 -30.63 3.90 -21.25
N ASP A 449 -30.98 3.40 -20.06
CA ASP A 449 -32.34 3.47 -19.50
C ASP A 449 -32.52 4.58 -18.45
N LEU A 450 -31.61 5.57 -18.39
CA LEU A 450 -31.67 6.70 -17.45
C LEU A 450 -32.22 7.97 -18.12
N PRO A 451 -33.25 8.63 -17.56
CA PRO A 451 -33.74 9.90 -18.06
C PRO A 451 -32.73 11.05 -17.80
N PRO A 452 -32.63 12.05 -18.69
CA PRO A 452 -31.69 13.15 -18.54
C PRO A 452 -32.04 14.06 -17.35
N LEU A 453 -31.01 14.49 -16.61
CA LEU A 453 -31.15 15.43 -15.49
C LEU A 453 -31.27 16.88 -15.99
N PRO A 454 -32.08 17.74 -15.31
CA PRO A 454 -32.29 19.13 -15.71
C PRO A 454 -31.08 20.02 -15.41
N SER A 455 -30.81 20.98 -16.30
CA SER A 455 -29.72 21.97 -16.15
C SER A 455 -30.14 23.17 -15.29
N ILE A 456 -29.28 23.57 -14.34
CA ILE A 456 -29.44 24.78 -13.53
C ILE A 456 -28.39 25.83 -13.97
N LYS A 457 -28.81 27.11 -14.04
CA LYS A 457 -27.92 28.26 -14.32
C LYS A 457 -27.44 28.91 -13.01
N PRO A 458 -26.26 29.54 -12.98
CA PRO A 458 -25.78 30.31 -11.84
C PRO A 458 -26.34 31.74 -11.83
N GLU A 459 -26.65 32.25 -10.64
CA GLU A 459 -26.78 33.69 -10.34
C GLU A 459 -25.94 34.04 -9.10
N SER A 460 -25.69 35.33 -8.88
CA SER A 460 -24.61 35.87 -8.03
C SER A 460 -25.09 36.57 -6.75
N THR A 461 -24.27 36.58 -5.69
CA THR A 461 -24.13 37.77 -4.81
C THR A 461 -22.82 37.76 -3.98
N ASN A 462 -21.97 38.75 -4.27
CA ASN A 462 -21.07 39.56 -3.42
C ASN A 462 -20.52 39.03 -2.07
N ASP A 463 -19.18 38.98 -1.98
CA ASP A 463 -18.36 38.95 -0.76
C ASP A 463 -17.98 40.38 -0.27
N PRO A 464 -17.89 40.64 1.05
CA PRO A 464 -17.20 41.82 1.61
C PRO A 464 -15.71 41.52 1.91
N GLY A 465 -14.81 42.38 1.42
CA GLY A 465 -13.36 42.12 1.34
C GLY A 465 -12.49 42.28 2.62
N PRO A 466 -11.16 42.02 2.53
CA PRO A 466 -10.33 41.59 3.67
C PRO A 466 -9.86 42.65 4.69
N ALA A 467 -10.41 43.87 4.69
CA ALA A 467 -9.77 45.02 5.35
C ALA A 467 -9.80 44.99 6.90
N THR A 468 -10.72 44.25 7.51
CA THR A 468 -11.11 44.45 8.93
C THR A 468 -10.34 43.59 9.95
N VAL A 469 -9.39 42.76 9.52
CA VAL A 469 -8.73 41.76 10.40
C VAL A 469 -7.45 42.29 11.08
N ALA A 470 -6.85 43.38 10.57
CA ALA A 470 -5.51 43.82 10.93
C ALA A 470 -5.33 44.50 12.32
N ALA A 471 -6.38 44.60 13.14
CA ALA A 471 -6.42 45.50 14.31
C ALA A 471 -6.43 44.83 15.70
N ALA A 472 -6.34 43.50 15.79
CA ALA A 472 -6.72 42.74 16.99
C ALA A 472 -5.58 42.06 17.78
N LEU A 473 -4.31 42.45 17.61
CA LEU A 473 -3.14 41.76 18.20
C LEU A 473 -2.24 42.70 19.03
N ALA A 474 -2.64 43.01 20.26
CA ALA A 474 -1.76 43.63 21.26
C ALA A 474 -2.23 43.40 22.71
N ILE A 475 -1.88 42.27 23.33
CA ILE A 475 -1.89 42.09 24.79
C ILE A 475 -0.60 41.37 25.20
N ASN A 476 0.18 41.98 26.09
CA ASN A 476 1.31 41.37 26.78
C ASN A 476 0.88 40.99 28.21
N ASP A 477 1.09 39.74 28.61
CA ASP A 477 0.93 39.29 30.01
C ASP A 477 2.31 38.86 30.56
N PRO A 478 2.88 39.60 31.55
CA PRO A 478 4.17 39.26 32.14
C PRO A 478 4.21 37.95 32.94
N ALA A 479 3.05 37.37 33.32
CA ALA A 479 2.99 36.26 34.28
C ALA A 479 3.46 34.90 33.71
N LEU A 480 3.67 34.78 32.39
CA LEU A 480 3.99 33.52 31.72
C LEU A 480 5.50 33.25 31.53
N ASN A 481 6.39 34.18 31.86
CA ASN A 481 7.83 34.07 31.58
C ASN A 481 8.64 33.21 32.58
N GLY A 482 7.97 32.39 33.41
CA GLY A 482 8.60 31.51 34.39
C GLY A 482 8.32 30.02 34.12
N LEU A 483 9.39 29.21 34.11
CA LEU A 483 9.37 27.73 34.21
C LEU A 483 9.01 26.89 32.97
N VAL A 484 9.33 27.34 31.75
CA VAL A 484 9.79 26.41 30.69
C VAL A 484 10.92 27.06 29.90
N GLN A 485 12.11 26.44 29.84
CA GLN A 485 13.12 26.79 28.81
C GLN A 485 12.77 26.14 27.48
N ALA A 486 11.70 26.64 26.85
CA ALA A 486 11.44 26.41 25.44
C ALA A 486 12.40 27.29 24.64
N VAL A 487 13.17 26.71 23.73
CA VAL A 487 14.00 27.51 22.80
C VAL A 487 13.06 28.09 21.75
N GLU A 488 12.63 29.34 21.95
CA GLU A 488 11.67 30.04 21.07
C GLU A 488 12.08 29.91 19.59
N PRO A 489 11.15 29.58 18.67
CA PRO A 489 11.47 29.52 17.25
C PRO A 489 11.87 30.92 16.72
N PRO A 490 12.80 31.02 15.75
CA PRO A 490 13.16 32.30 15.16
C PRO A 490 11.95 32.98 14.52
N ARG A 491 11.87 34.30 14.62
CA ARG A 491 10.91 35.08 13.83
C ARG A 491 11.44 35.20 12.41
N VAL A 492 10.58 34.89 11.43
CA VAL A 492 10.96 34.83 10.02
C VAL A 492 10.01 35.70 9.20
N ARG A 493 10.56 36.49 8.28
CA ARG A 493 9.76 37.20 7.26
C ARG A 493 10.43 37.12 5.90
N LEU A 494 9.63 37.19 4.84
CA LEU A 494 10.09 37.44 3.48
C LEU A 494 9.87 38.91 3.13
N GLU A 495 10.91 39.57 2.64
CA GLU A 495 10.82 40.91 2.03
C GLU A 495 10.68 40.73 0.51
N ALA A 496 9.62 41.31 -0.05
CA ALA A 496 9.26 41.23 -1.46
C ALA A 496 9.17 42.66 -2.05
N PRO A 497 9.17 42.83 -3.38
CA PRO A 497 9.05 44.16 -4.02
C PRO A 497 7.77 44.95 -3.65
N PHE A 498 6.78 44.28 -3.06
CA PHE A 498 5.46 44.82 -2.71
C PHE A 498 5.15 44.81 -1.20
N GLY A 499 6.11 44.48 -0.33
CA GLY A 499 5.92 44.48 1.13
C GLY A 499 6.75 43.42 1.86
N PHE A 500 6.32 43.03 3.06
CA PHE A 500 6.86 41.86 3.75
C PHE A 500 5.76 40.91 4.22
N ILE A 501 6.07 39.63 4.33
CA ILE A 501 5.15 38.56 4.75
C ILE A 501 5.81 37.79 5.88
N GLU A 502 5.15 37.69 7.04
CA GLU A 502 5.63 36.86 8.15
C GLU A 502 5.41 35.37 7.87
N ILE A 503 6.38 34.55 8.28
CA ILE A 503 6.44 33.12 8.01
C ILE A 503 6.26 32.36 9.33
N THR A 504 5.25 31.49 9.37
CA THR A 504 4.95 30.65 10.54
C THR A 504 5.67 29.29 10.43
N SER A 505 5.32 28.32 11.30
CA SER A 505 6.04 27.05 11.44
C SER A 505 6.24 26.27 10.13
N SER A 506 5.31 26.36 9.19
CA SER A 506 5.55 26.11 7.77
C SER A 506 4.69 27.03 6.91
N SER A 507 5.18 27.47 5.75
CA SER A 507 4.47 28.37 4.84
C SER A 507 4.80 28.06 3.37
N THR A 508 3.77 27.81 2.58
CA THR A 508 3.90 27.50 1.14
C THR A 508 3.94 28.77 0.29
N ILE A 509 4.86 28.80 -0.67
CA ILE A 509 5.00 29.81 -1.73
C ILE A 509 4.46 29.22 -3.03
N GLY A 510 3.62 29.97 -3.75
CA GLY A 510 3.00 29.48 -4.98
C GLY A 510 2.08 30.49 -5.66
N ARG A 511 1.57 30.14 -6.85
CA ARG A 511 0.61 30.94 -7.63
C ARG A 511 -0.85 30.67 -7.25
N ASP A 512 -1.09 29.64 -6.45
CA ASP A 512 -2.38 29.35 -5.81
C ASP A 512 -2.76 30.51 -4.87
N PRO A 513 -3.89 31.23 -5.08
CA PRO A 513 -4.29 32.32 -4.19
C PRO A 513 -4.66 31.85 -2.77
N SER A 514 -4.76 30.54 -2.53
CA SER A 514 -5.02 29.96 -1.21
C SER A 514 -3.77 29.57 -0.40
N VAL A 515 -2.55 29.75 -0.93
CA VAL A 515 -1.31 29.50 -0.14
C VAL A 515 -0.92 30.70 0.73
N PRO A 516 -0.18 30.50 1.86
CA PRO A 516 0.25 31.59 2.74
C PRO A 516 1.13 32.67 2.09
N VAL A 517 1.87 32.33 1.02
CA VAL A 517 2.68 33.28 0.25
C VAL A 517 2.26 33.20 -1.23
N PRO A 518 1.15 33.86 -1.61
CA PRO A 518 0.63 33.84 -2.98
C PRO A 518 1.39 34.84 -3.86
N LEU A 519 1.87 34.39 -5.02
CA LEU A 519 2.63 35.18 -5.98
C LEU A 519 1.94 35.21 -7.34
N GLN A 520 1.62 36.42 -7.84
CA GLN A 520 1.07 36.61 -9.20
C GLN A 520 2.16 36.62 -10.27
N ASP A 521 2.98 35.56 -10.30
CA ASP A 521 4.08 35.37 -11.24
C ASP A 521 3.77 34.13 -12.12
N PRO A 522 3.56 34.26 -13.44
CA PRO A 522 3.22 33.13 -14.31
C PRO A 522 4.26 31.98 -14.32
N GLY A 523 5.53 32.26 -13.99
CA GLY A 523 6.59 31.27 -13.86
C GLY A 523 6.60 30.53 -12.52
N VAL A 524 5.78 30.95 -11.56
CA VAL A 524 5.57 30.28 -10.28
C VAL A 524 4.48 29.21 -10.41
N SER A 525 4.75 28.04 -9.82
CA SER A 525 3.85 26.88 -9.84
C SER A 525 2.73 27.07 -8.82
N TRP A 526 1.61 26.34 -8.98
CA TRP A 526 0.45 26.45 -8.07
C TRP A 526 0.88 26.33 -6.60
N LYS A 527 1.64 25.29 -6.26
CA LYS A 527 2.48 25.23 -5.06
C LYS A 527 3.92 24.99 -5.55
N HIS A 528 4.84 25.88 -5.19
CA HIS A 528 6.17 25.99 -5.82
C HIS A 528 7.30 25.69 -4.83
N ALA A 529 7.28 26.36 -3.68
CA ALA A 529 8.26 26.15 -2.60
C ALA A 529 7.56 26.09 -1.24
N GLU A 530 8.26 25.60 -0.22
CA GLU A 530 7.83 25.68 1.16
C GLU A 530 8.99 26.13 2.04
N LEU A 531 8.71 27.07 2.95
CA LEU A 531 9.56 27.43 4.07
C LEU A 531 9.09 26.70 5.32
N THR A 532 10.01 26.07 6.06
CA THR A 532 9.71 25.37 7.30
C THR A 532 10.68 25.79 8.39
N ILE A 533 10.16 26.09 9.58
CA ILE A 533 10.95 26.43 10.77
C ILE A 533 11.08 25.17 11.64
N ALA A 534 12.29 24.62 11.73
CA ALA A 534 12.60 23.42 12.49
C ALA A 534 13.61 23.75 13.60
N GLY A 535 13.10 23.91 14.83
CA GLY A 535 13.89 24.39 15.97
C GLY A 535 14.41 25.81 15.70
N GLN A 536 15.73 25.99 15.79
CA GLN A 536 16.39 27.27 15.50
C GLN A 536 16.66 27.53 14.01
N PHE A 537 16.26 26.64 13.10
CA PHE A 537 16.71 26.69 11.71
C PHE A 537 15.55 26.76 10.72
N VAL A 538 15.67 27.70 9.78
CA VAL A 538 14.74 27.87 8.66
C VAL A 538 15.27 27.10 7.46
N TYR A 539 14.41 26.38 6.77
CA TYR A 539 14.73 25.67 5.53
C TYR A 539 13.76 26.09 4.44
N VAL A 540 14.24 26.24 3.20
CA VAL A 540 13.39 26.24 2.01
C VAL A 540 13.55 24.92 1.27
N ARG A 541 12.44 24.36 0.79
CA ARG A 541 12.43 23.26 -0.17
C ARG A 541 11.61 23.64 -1.40
N ASP A 542 12.06 23.19 -2.56
CA ASP A 542 11.22 23.14 -3.75
C ASP A 542 10.16 22.02 -3.58
N LEU A 543 8.94 22.24 -4.11
CA LEU A 543 7.82 21.28 -4.01
C LEU A 543 7.63 20.43 -5.29
N GLY A 544 8.63 20.37 -6.17
CA GLY A 544 8.52 19.77 -7.50
C GLY A 544 8.06 20.78 -8.54
N SER A 545 8.55 22.01 -8.45
CA SER A 545 8.13 23.15 -9.26
C SER A 545 8.58 23.05 -10.73
N ALA A 546 7.97 23.85 -11.61
CA ALA A 546 8.21 23.78 -13.05
C ALA A 546 9.50 24.52 -13.47
N THR A 547 9.94 25.51 -12.70
CA THR A 547 11.11 26.38 -13.01
C THR A 547 12.23 26.29 -11.97
N GLY A 548 12.00 25.54 -10.87
CA GLY A 548 12.93 25.39 -9.76
C GLY A 548 12.95 26.58 -8.81
N THR A 549 13.09 26.27 -7.52
CA THR A 549 13.42 27.23 -6.47
C THR A 549 14.94 27.42 -6.40
N TRP A 550 15.41 28.66 -6.29
CA TRP A 550 16.83 29.00 -6.25
C TRP A 550 17.13 29.84 -5.00
N VAL A 551 18.31 29.72 -4.42
CA VAL A 551 18.77 30.53 -3.28
C VAL A 551 20.16 31.09 -3.56
N ASN A 552 20.27 32.42 -3.62
CA ASN A 552 21.48 33.15 -4.00
C ASN A 552 22.08 32.66 -5.34
N GLY A 553 21.21 32.38 -6.32
CA GLY A 553 21.59 31.89 -7.66
C GLY A 553 21.93 30.40 -7.76
N ALA A 554 21.88 29.63 -6.66
CA ALA A 554 22.08 28.18 -6.67
C ALA A 554 20.76 27.42 -6.49
N PRO A 555 20.51 26.30 -7.20
CA PRO A 555 19.22 25.60 -7.17
C PRO A 555 19.01 24.81 -5.87
N VAL A 556 17.75 24.72 -5.42
CA VAL A 556 17.35 24.02 -4.18
C VAL A 556 16.91 22.59 -4.52
N ALA A 557 17.88 21.71 -4.78
CA ALA A 557 17.62 20.29 -5.09
C ALA A 557 17.20 19.43 -3.87
N ALA A 558 17.40 19.94 -2.66
CA ALA A 558 17.00 19.35 -1.38
C ALA A 558 16.72 20.47 -0.37
N PRO A 559 16.05 20.23 0.78
CA PRO A 559 15.74 21.26 1.78
C PRO A 559 16.98 22.03 2.24
N LYS A 560 17.15 23.26 1.74
CA LYS A 560 18.33 24.10 2.00
C LYS A 560 18.10 24.94 3.24
N LYS A 561 18.97 24.78 4.25
CA LYS A 561 19.02 25.65 5.41
C LYS A 561 19.38 27.07 4.97
N LEU A 562 18.59 28.05 5.42
CA LEU A 562 18.74 29.47 5.11
C LEU A 562 19.48 30.23 6.21
N LYS A 563 20.05 31.37 5.82
CA LYS A 563 20.57 32.43 6.70
C LYS A 563 19.78 33.73 6.50
N ASP A 564 19.91 34.68 7.43
CA ASP A 564 19.39 36.04 7.22
C ASP A 564 20.04 36.67 5.97
N GLY A 565 19.24 37.39 5.19
CA GLY A 565 19.66 38.11 4.00
C GLY A 565 19.81 37.26 2.74
N GLU A 566 19.60 35.94 2.78
CA GLU A 566 19.62 35.12 1.58
C GLU A 566 18.39 35.39 0.69
N ARG A 567 18.63 35.48 -0.63
CA ARG A 567 17.57 35.69 -1.63
C ARG A 567 17.06 34.35 -2.15
N ILE A 568 15.75 34.11 -2.03
CA ILE A 568 15.05 33.02 -2.71
C ILE A 568 14.48 33.57 -4.02
N LYS A 569 14.75 32.92 -5.14
CA LYS A 569 14.10 33.18 -6.43
C LYS A 569 13.16 32.02 -6.80
N VAL A 570 11.94 32.38 -7.20
CA VAL A 570 10.86 31.47 -7.61
C VAL A 570 10.19 32.05 -8.85
N GLY A 571 10.20 31.32 -9.97
CA GLY A 571 9.80 31.90 -11.26
C GLY A 571 10.68 33.10 -11.65
N SER A 572 10.06 34.27 -11.88
CA SER A 572 10.77 35.54 -12.07
C SER A 572 11.02 36.31 -10.75
N THR A 573 10.18 36.08 -9.75
CA THR A 573 10.14 36.79 -8.46
C THR A 573 11.31 36.43 -7.55
N GLU A 574 11.91 37.43 -6.90
CA GLU A 574 12.96 37.27 -5.89
C GLU A 574 12.51 37.85 -4.54
N LEU A 575 12.81 37.14 -3.46
CA LEU A 575 12.35 37.38 -2.08
C LEU A 575 13.55 37.31 -1.13
N VAL A 576 13.75 38.31 -0.26
CA VAL A 576 14.84 38.28 0.73
C VAL A 576 14.32 37.68 2.04
N VAL A 577 15.01 36.67 2.56
CA VAL A 577 14.68 36.04 3.84
C VAL A 577 15.27 36.84 4.99
N ARG A 578 14.47 37.13 6.02
CA ARG A 578 14.97 37.59 7.33
C ARG A 578 14.72 36.56 8.41
N ILE A 579 15.69 36.39 9.30
CA ILE A 579 15.68 35.39 10.37
C ILE A 579 16.22 36.05 11.66
N GLN A 580 15.32 36.33 12.61
CA GLN A 580 15.69 36.86 13.91
C GLN A 580 15.71 35.72 14.95
N LEU A 581 16.92 35.37 15.40
CA LEU A 581 17.18 34.30 16.37
C LEU A 581 17.10 34.82 17.82
N PRO A 582 16.47 34.07 18.74
CA PRO A 582 16.70 34.20 20.19
C PRO A 582 18.03 33.55 20.61
N ALA A 583 18.48 33.80 21.84
CA ALA A 583 19.89 33.65 22.19
C ALA A 583 20.27 32.37 23.01
N SER A 584 20.88 31.38 22.34
CA SER A 584 21.82 30.34 22.88
C SER A 584 21.29 29.30 23.91
N ALA A 585 21.74 28.03 24.05
CA ALA A 585 22.76 27.13 23.41
C ALA A 585 22.33 25.62 23.55
N PRO A 586 23.21 24.59 23.79
CA PRO A 586 24.03 23.81 22.83
C PRO A 586 23.55 22.34 22.48
N GLN A 587 24.41 21.29 22.52
CA GLN A 587 24.48 20.15 21.54
C GLN A 587 24.10 18.69 21.99
N SER A 588 24.51 17.65 21.22
CA SER A 588 23.83 16.37 20.88
C SER A 588 24.56 15.02 21.20
N VAL A 589 23.92 13.85 20.96
CA VAL A 589 24.44 12.44 21.16
C VAL A 589 23.98 11.45 20.04
N GLN A 590 24.65 10.28 19.85
CA GLN A 590 24.41 9.24 18.80
C GLN A 590 24.25 7.78 19.34
N LEU A 591 23.90 6.78 18.49
CA LEU A 591 23.68 5.33 18.81
C LEU A 591 24.04 4.37 17.62
N GLY A 592 24.15 3.03 17.85
CA GLY A 592 24.74 2.03 16.92
C GLY A 592 23.92 0.73 16.61
N ALA A 593 24.57 -0.33 16.08
CA ALA A 593 23.94 -1.49 15.36
C ALA A 593 24.40 -2.93 15.82
N ALA A 594 23.91 -4.01 15.15
CA ALA A 594 23.96 -5.43 15.61
C ALA A 594 24.40 -6.50 14.56
N GLN A 595 24.57 -7.78 14.99
CA GLN A 595 25.17 -8.92 14.23
C GLN A 595 24.37 -10.26 14.34
N ALA A 596 24.85 -11.37 13.73
CA ALA A 596 24.20 -12.70 13.64
C ALA A 596 25.18 -13.89 13.82
N THR A 597 24.70 -15.08 14.21
CA THR A 597 25.54 -16.11 14.89
C THR A 597 25.30 -17.61 14.58
N GLY A 598 24.45 -18.03 13.64
CA GLY A 598 24.09 -19.46 13.46
C GLY A 598 24.81 -20.23 12.32
N GLU A 599 24.97 -21.55 12.47
CA GLU A 599 25.57 -22.44 11.46
C GLU A 599 24.75 -22.52 10.14
N PRO A 600 25.37 -22.72 8.96
CA PRO A 600 24.62 -22.86 7.71
C PRO A 600 23.93 -24.22 7.51
N LYS A 601 22.64 -24.18 7.14
CA LYS A 601 21.77 -25.33 6.83
C LYS A 601 21.79 -25.71 5.34
N PRO A 602 21.80 -27.01 5.00
CA PRO A 602 21.77 -27.53 3.62
C PRO A 602 20.39 -27.35 2.97
N HIS A 603 20.35 -27.04 1.67
CA HIS A 603 19.11 -26.87 0.90
C HIS A 603 19.26 -27.33 -0.55
N LEU A 604 18.14 -27.74 -1.16
CA LEU A 604 18.02 -28.02 -2.60
C LEU A 604 16.97 -27.07 -3.22
N ASP A 605 17.38 -26.21 -4.15
CA ASP A 605 16.58 -25.12 -4.70
C ASP A 605 16.24 -25.34 -6.19
N VAL A 606 14.96 -25.32 -6.56
CA VAL A 606 14.48 -25.72 -7.89
C VAL A 606 14.54 -24.59 -8.92
N LEU A 607 15.17 -24.85 -10.07
CA LEU A 607 15.49 -23.88 -11.12
C LEU A 607 14.72 -24.06 -12.44
N THR A 608 14.09 -25.20 -12.70
CA THR A 608 13.20 -25.45 -13.86
C THR A 608 12.03 -26.37 -13.49
N GLY A 609 11.16 -26.70 -14.45
CA GLY A 609 10.03 -27.63 -14.26
C GLY A 609 8.83 -27.04 -13.53
N ASN A 610 7.81 -27.88 -13.30
CA ASN A 610 6.56 -27.49 -12.64
C ASN A 610 6.76 -27.00 -11.19
N SER A 611 7.84 -27.44 -10.53
CA SER A 611 8.20 -27.10 -9.15
C SER A 611 9.16 -25.90 -9.03
N LEU A 612 9.33 -25.12 -10.09
CA LEU A 612 10.21 -23.94 -10.16
C LEU A 612 10.08 -23.00 -8.94
N GLY A 613 11.20 -22.76 -8.26
CA GLY A 613 11.30 -21.80 -7.15
C GLY A 613 11.01 -22.38 -5.75
N LEU A 614 10.63 -23.66 -5.64
CA LEU A 614 10.62 -24.35 -4.35
C LEU A 614 12.06 -24.55 -3.82
N GLY A 615 12.20 -24.63 -2.50
CA GLY A 615 13.48 -24.88 -1.83
C GLY A 615 13.31 -25.77 -0.61
N PHE A 616 14.00 -26.91 -0.59
CA PHE A 616 13.86 -27.95 0.43
C PHE A 616 15.07 -27.95 1.36
N GLU A 617 14.89 -27.81 2.68
CA GLU A 617 15.98 -28.04 3.65
C GLU A 617 16.23 -29.55 3.76
N LEU A 618 17.50 -29.98 3.68
CA LEU A 618 17.85 -31.41 3.84
C LEU A 618 17.94 -31.74 5.33
N VAL A 619 16.84 -32.27 5.88
CA VAL A 619 16.65 -32.49 7.33
C VAL A 619 16.75 -33.95 7.73
N HIS A 620 16.51 -34.88 6.82
CA HIS A 620 16.61 -36.32 7.08
C HIS A 620 18.05 -36.84 6.82
N PRO A 621 18.46 -37.96 7.44
CA PRO A 621 19.76 -38.59 7.16
C PRO A 621 19.91 -39.02 5.68
N GLN A 622 18.79 -39.40 5.06
CA GLN A 622 18.65 -39.63 3.63
C GLN A 622 17.29 -39.10 3.17
N GLU A 623 17.31 -38.32 2.09
CA GLU A 623 16.15 -37.78 1.39
C GLU A 623 15.88 -38.61 0.12
N VAL A 624 14.60 -38.73 -0.26
CA VAL A 624 14.17 -39.39 -1.51
C VAL A 624 13.47 -38.36 -2.39
N ILE A 625 14.00 -38.18 -3.60
CA ILE A 625 13.45 -37.28 -4.62
C ILE A 625 12.58 -38.10 -5.58
N GLY A 626 11.33 -37.68 -5.80
CA GLY A 626 10.42 -38.34 -6.73
C GLY A 626 9.01 -37.74 -6.73
N ARG A 627 8.11 -38.38 -7.50
CA ARG A 627 6.72 -37.94 -7.68
C ARG A 627 5.73 -38.66 -6.75
N ASP A 628 6.13 -39.77 -6.15
CA ASP A 628 5.29 -40.54 -5.22
C ASP A 628 5.04 -39.80 -3.89
N ALA A 629 3.94 -40.12 -3.22
CA ALA A 629 3.57 -39.53 -1.93
C ALA A 629 4.50 -39.96 -0.76
N SER A 630 5.29 -41.02 -0.94
CA SER A 630 6.30 -41.49 0.01
C SER A 630 7.68 -40.83 -0.13
N CYS A 631 7.88 -39.95 -1.13
CA CYS A 631 9.13 -39.19 -1.29
C CYS A 631 9.19 -38.01 -0.33
N THR A 632 10.33 -37.81 0.34
CA THR A 632 10.53 -36.69 1.28
C THR A 632 10.74 -35.36 0.56
N ILE A 633 11.33 -35.39 -0.65
CA ILE A 633 11.39 -34.26 -1.58
C ILE A 633 10.51 -34.61 -2.77
N ARG A 634 9.28 -34.07 -2.77
CA ARG A 634 8.27 -34.40 -3.78
C ARG A 634 8.19 -33.35 -4.88
N LEU A 635 8.25 -33.80 -6.14
CA LEU A 635 8.21 -32.97 -7.34
C LEU A 635 7.12 -33.51 -8.31
N ASP A 636 6.14 -32.70 -8.71
CA ASP A 636 5.07 -33.11 -9.65
C ASP A 636 5.41 -32.70 -11.09
N ASP A 637 6.47 -33.32 -11.62
CA ASP A 637 6.91 -33.17 -13.01
C ASP A 637 6.76 -34.49 -13.77
N GLU A 638 6.43 -34.43 -15.06
CA GLU A 638 6.06 -35.62 -15.84
C GLU A 638 7.29 -36.49 -16.14
N TRP A 639 8.46 -35.88 -16.24
CA TRP A 639 9.75 -36.54 -16.44
C TRP A 639 10.39 -37.07 -15.15
N ILE A 640 9.68 -37.00 -14.02
CA ILE A 640 10.13 -37.53 -12.73
C ILE A 640 9.40 -38.83 -12.39
N ASP A 641 10.18 -39.83 -11.99
CA ASP A 641 9.70 -41.15 -11.60
C ASP A 641 9.08 -41.15 -10.19
N ALA A 642 8.37 -42.23 -9.86
CA ALA A 642 7.79 -42.43 -8.52
C ALA A 642 8.85 -42.21 -7.42
N ARG A 643 10.04 -42.77 -7.61
CA ARG A 643 11.29 -42.43 -6.91
C ARG A 643 12.36 -42.32 -8.00
N HIS A 644 13.20 -41.28 -7.96
CA HIS A 644 14.11 -40.96 -9.08
C HIS A 644 15.55 -40.70 -8.60
N ALA A 645 15.75 -40.05 -7.46
CA ALA A 645 17.08 -39.84 -6.89
C ALA A 645 17.07 -39.91 -5.35
N TRP A 646 18.25 -40.09 -4.76
CA TRP A 646 18.48 -40.00 -3.32
C TRP A 646 19.57 -38.99 -3.01
N ILE A 647 19.42 -38.26 -1.89
CA ILE A 647 20.52 -37.49 -1.29
C ILE A 647 20.73 -37.99 0.14
N ARG A 648 21.98 -38.21 0.57
CA ARG A 648 22.30 -38.60 1.95
C ARG A 648 23.34 -37.69 2.57
N LYS A 649 23.30 -37.56 3.91
CA LYS A 649 24.32 -36.89 4.70
C LYS A 649 25.39 -37.89 5.15
N THR A 650 26.66 -37.58 4.94
CA THR A 650 27.81 -38.38 5.39
C THR A 650 28.73 -37.53 6.28
N PRO A 651 29.69 -38.14 7.01
CA PRO A 651 30.69 -37.36 7.75
C PRO A 651 31.56 -36.43 6.89
N ALA A 652 31.58 -36.64 5.56
CA ALA A 652 32.33 -35.83 4.61
C ALA A 652 31.49 -34.75 3.90
N GLY A 653 30.17 -34.72 4.09
CA GLY A 653 29.28 -33.75 3.45
C GLY A 653 27.94 -34.36 3.04
N PHE A 654 27.54 -34.14 1.78
CA PHE A 654 26.33 -34.70 1.19
C PHE A 654 26.68 -35.45 -0.09
N GLU A 655 25.91 -36.50 -0.39
CA GLU A 655 26.08 -37.33 -1.58
C GLU A 655 24.74 -37.56 -2.29
N LEU A 656 24.77 -37.60 -3.62
CA LEU A 656 23.63 -37.82 -4.52
C LEU A 656 23.79 -39.16 -5.24
N ALA A 657 22.71 -39.89 -5.48
CA ALA A 657 22.66 -41.06 -6.35
C ALA A 657 21.35 -41.09 -7.16
N ASP A 658 21.38 -41.69 -8.35
CA ASP A 658 20.17 -42.06 -9.09
C ASP A 658 19.52 -43.32 -8.47
N ALA A 659 18.20 -43.31 -8.34
CA ALA A 659 17.42 -44.31 -7.60
C ALA A 659 16.86 -45.45 -8.47
N GLU A 660 17.60 -45.87 -9.51
CA GLU A 660 17.13 -46.75 -10.59
C GLU A 660 15.97 -46.11 -11.37
N SER A 661 16.15 -44.84 -11.75
CA SER A 661 15.15 -44.06 -12.46
C SER A 661 15.01 -44.45 -13.93
N ARG A 662 13.93 -44.01 -14.58
CA ARG A 662 13.69 -44.18 -16.02
C ARG A 662 14.08 -42.94 -16.81
N GLY A 663 14.06 -41.78 -16.16
CA GLY A 663 14.81 -40.62 -16.64
C GLY A 663 16.30 -40.77 -16.34
N VAL A 664 16.98 -39.65 -16.13
CA VAL A 664 18.41 -39.64 -15.79
C VAL A 664 18.67 -38.58 -14.73
N THR A 665 19.22 -38.97 -13.59
CA THR A 665 19.78 -38.01 -12.64
C THR A 665 21.15 -37.53 -13.13
N LYS A 666 21.39 -36.21 -13.14
CA LYS A 666 22.67 -35.60 -13.55
C LYS A 666 23.22 -34.69 -12.47
N LYS A 667 24.55 -34.59 -12.39
CA LYS A 667 25.27 -33.59 -11.60
C LYS A 667 26.09 -32.71 -12.53
N ASN A 668 25.87 -31.39 -12.51
CA ASN A 668 26.53 -30.41 -13.39
C ASN A 668 26.51 -30.80 -14.89
N GLY A 669 25.40 -31.43 -15.34
CA GLY A 669 25.24 -31.97 -16.69
C GLY A 669 25.89 -33.33 -16.97
N GLN A 670 26.67 -33.90 -16.04
CA GLN A 670 27.18 -35.27 -16.14
C GLN A 670 26.17 -36.27 -15.58
N GLU A 671 25.87 -37.32 -16.35
CA GLU A 671 24.91 -38.36 -15.99
C GLU A 671 25.48 -39.29 -14.90
N LEU A 672 24.62 -39.73 -13.97
CA LEU A 672 25.01 -40.62 -12.88
C LEU A 672 24.67 -42.08 -13.22
N THR A 673 25.59 -42.99 -12.88
CA THR A 673 25.29 -44.43 -12.88
C THR A 673 24.22 -44.72 -11.81
N PRO A 674 23.16 -45.50 -12.11
CA PRO A 674 22.20 -45.96 -11.10
C PRO A 674 22.86 -46.56 -9.86
N ASN A 675 22.34 -46.21 -8.68
CA ASN A 675 22.87 -46.54 -7.35
C ASN A 675 24.29 -46.01 -7.02
N GLN A 676 24.99 -45.32 -7.92
CA GLN A 676 26.31 -44.75 -7.63
C GLN A 676 26.20 -43.42 -6.88
N TRP A 677 26.70 -43.41 -5.65
CA TRP A 677 26.79 -42.20 -4.83
C TRP A 677 27.97 -41.33 -5.25
N VAL A 678 27.71 -40.03 -5.47
CA VAL A 678 28.72 -38.99 -5.75
C VAL A 678 28.59 -37.84 -4.76
N PRO A 679 29.69 -37.20 -4.33
CA PRO A 679 29.62 -36.05 -3.43
C PRO A 679 29.02 -34.82 -4.12
N ILE A 680 28.25 -34.02 -3.38
CA ILE A 680 27.69 -32.72 -3.79
C ILE A 680 28.11 -31.60 -2.84
N ALA A 681 28.41 -30.43 -3.40
CA ALA A 681 28.96 -29.26 -2.75
C ALA A 681 28.15 -27.99 -3.11
N PRO A 682 28.15 -26.93 -2.27
CA PRO A 682 27.29 -25.78 -2.49
C PRO A 682 27.59 -25.06 -3.80
N GLY A 683 26.57 -24.84 -4.62
CA GLY A 683 26.68 -24.36 -6.01
C GLY A 683 26.57 -25.46 -7.07
N ASP A 684 26.67 -26.74 -6.69
CA ASP A 684 26.44 -27.85 -7.63
C ASP A 684 24.99 -27.86 -8.14
N THR A 685 24.86 -28.05 -9.44
CA THR A 685 23.59 -28.22 -10.14
C THR A 685 23.23 -29.70 -10.20
N ILE A 686 21.97 -30.01 -9.90
CA ILE A 686 21.42 -31.37 -9.89
C ILE A 686 20.22 -31.38 -10.84
N GLU A 687 20.17 -32.33 -11.77
CA GLU A 687 19.06 -32.50 -12.71
C GLU A 687 18.39 -33.85 -12.47
N VAL A 688 17.07 -33.88 -12.45
CA VAL A 688 16.21 -35.05 -12.16
C VAL A 688 15.13 -35.03 -13.23
N GLY A 689 15.29 -35.83 -14.29
CA GLY A 689 14.55 -35.65 -15.54
C GLY A 689 14.88 -34.30 -16.19
N GLU A 690 13.86 -33.51 -16.54
CA GLU A 690 14.04 -32.13 -17.02
C GLU A 690 14.11 -31.08 -15.88
N VAL A 691 14.00 -31.50 -14.61
CA VAL A 691 13.97 -30.59 -13.46
C VAL A 691 15.39 -30.36 -12.93
N ARG A 692 15.91 -29.16 -13.20
CA ARG A 692 17.17 -28.63 -12.68
C ARG A 692 16.96 -28.02 -11.30
N MET A 693 17.93 -28.22 -10.43
CA MET A 693 17.99 -27.74 -9.05
C MET A 693 19.44 -27.34 -8.71
N THR A 694 19.65 -26.63 -7.61
CA THR A 694 20.99 -26.30 -7.08
C THR A 694 21.08 -26.58 -5.59
N PHE A 695 22.19 -27.20 -5.16
CA PHE A 695 22.47 -27.44 -3.74
C PHE A 695 23.08 -26.17 -3.11
N THR A 696 22.51 -25.69 -1.99
CA THR A 696 22.92 -24.44 -1.32
C THR A 696 23.11 -24.62 0.19
N MET A 697 23.86 -23.72 0.84
CA MET A 697 24.00 -23.64 2.30
C MET A 697 23.54 -22.27 2.78
N ARG A 698 22.61 -22.23 3.74
CA ARG A 698 21.91 -21.01 4.18
C ARG A 698 22.14 -20.75 5.67
N PRO A 699 22.67 -19.58 6.10
CA PRO A 699 22.98 -19.32 7.51
C PRO A 699 21.73 -19.43 8.39
N ALA A 700 21.82 -20.15 9.52
CA ALA A 700 20.80 -20.12 10.56
C ALA A 700 20.82 -18.79 11.31
N VAL A 701 19.67 -18.40 11.86
CA VAL A 701 19.49 -17.18 12.63
C VAL A 701 18.70 -17.50 13.90
N GLU A 702 19.37 -17.46 15.05
CA GLU A 702 18.71 -17.42 16.35
C GLU A 702 18.39 -15.97 16.73
N TYR A 703 17.25 -15.75 17.39
CA TYR A 703 16.81 -14.43 17.83
C TYR A 703 17.26 -14.11 19.26
N ALA A 704 18.51 -13.66 19.40
CA ALA A 704 19.01 -13.13 20.66
C ALA A 704 18.44 -11.72 20.94
N GLY A 705 17.49 -11.61 21.88
CA GLY A 705 17.30 -10.40 22.67
C GLY A 705 16.48 -9.24 22.09
N LEU A 706 15.22 -9.48 21.70
CA LEU A 706 14.22 -8.39 21.61
C LEU A 706 12.88 -8.63 22.34
N TYR A 707 12.82 -9.70 23.15
CA TYR A 707 11.79 -9.92 24.15
C TYR A 707 12.44 -10.25 25.49
N GLY A 708 12.45 -9.29 26.41
CA GLY A 708 12.70 -9.58 27.83
C GLY A 708 11.46 -10.28 28.41
N PRO A 709 11.59 -11.41 29.12
CA PRO A 709 10.45 -12.10 29.72
C PRO A 709 9.78 -11.24 30.79
N ALA A 710 8.47 -11.37 30.95
CA ALA A 710 7.77 -10.76 32.07
C ALA A 710 8.18 -11.45 33.38
N SER A 711 8.83 -10.70 34.28
CA SER A 711 9.33 -11.19 35.56
C SER A 711 8.19 -11.49 36.54
N VAL A 712 7.54 -12.63 36.38
CA VAL A 712 6.66 -13.23 37.39
C VAL A 712 7.28 -14.52 37.86
N HIS A 713 7.95 -14.48 39.02
CA HIS A 713 7.80 -15.49 40.07
C HIS A 713 8.45 -14.98 41.36
N GLY A 714 7.67 -14.95 42.45
CA GLY A 714 8.24 -15.05 43.79
C GLY A 714 8.79 -16.47 43.99
N SER A 715 9.91 -16.58 44.68
CA SER A 715 10.64 -17.84 44.86
C SER A 715 9.98 -18.79 45.87
N VAL A 716 9.81 -20.05 45.49
CA VAL A 716 10.14 -21.22 46.34
C VAL A 716 10.78 -22.28 45.42
N ALA A 717 11.76 -23.03 45.92
CA ALA A 717 12.49 -24.05 45.16
C ALA A 717 12.02 -25.48 45.50
N GLY A 718 12.27 -26.46 44.62
CA GLY A 718 12.19 -27.88 45.01
C GLY A 718 11.97 -28.91 43.89
N VAL A 719 13.07 -29.55 43.46
CA VAL A 719 13.20 -30.99 43.13
C VAL A 719 12.17 -31.67 42.19
N MET A 720 12.69 -32.18 41.06
CA MET A 720 12.15 -33.34 40.29
C MET A 720 12.75 -34.65 40.87
N PRO A 721 12.01 -35.79 40.91
CA PRO A 721 11.82 -36.56 39.67
C PRO A 721 10.49 -37.33 39.48
N THR A 722 10.30 -37.76 38.24
CA THR A 722 9.38 -38.77 37.66
C THR A 722 9.68 -40.22 38.08
N PRO A 723 8.91 -41.25 37.65
CA PRO A 723 7.48 -41.34 37.31
C PRO A 723 6.75 -42.60 37.84
N THR A 724 5.41 -42.60 37.89
CA THR A 724 4.57 -43.82 37.69
C THR A 724 3.15 -43.46 37.24
N GLY A 725 2.50 -44.40 36.53
CA GLY A 725 1.05 -44.56 36.40
C GLY A 725 0.73 -46.07 36.49
N PRO A 726 -0.46 -46.56 36.08
CA PRO A 726 -1.67 -45.86 35.62
C PRO A 726 -2.91 -46.13 36.51
N GLY A 727 -4.05 -45.49 36.22
CA GLY A 727 -5.32 -45.77 36.92
C GLY A 727 -6.54 -45.20 36.17
N VAL A 728 -7.63 -45.97 36.10
CA VAL A 728 -8.86 -45.67 35.32
C VAL A 728 -10.05 -45.42 36.30
N PRO A 729 -11.34 -45.20 35.91
CA PRO A 729 -11.92 -43.86 36.04
C PRO A 729 -13.27 -43.76 36.81
N ALA A 730 -13.86 -42.56 36.74
CA ALA A 730 -15.31 -42.26 36.65
C ALA A 730 -16.13 -41.93 37.91
N ALA A 731 -17.23 -41.19 37.62
CA ALA A 731 -18.41 -40.88 38.46
C ALA A 731 -18.22 -39.98 39.71
N SER A 732 -19.22 -39.22 40.17
CA SER A 732 -20.34 -38.55 39.47
C SER A 732 -21.03 -37.50 40.39
N ARG A 733 -21.81 -36.59 39.79
CA ARG A 733 -22.86 -35.74 40.41
C ARG A 733 -22.43 -34.62 41.39
N ALA A 734 -23.36 -33.66 41.54
CA ALA A 734 -23.33 -32.43 42.36
C ALA A 734 -24.23 -32.65 43.63
N PRO A 735 -24.69 -31.66 44.45
CA PRO A 735 -24.64 -30.18 44.31
C PRO A 735 -24.52 -29.26 45.59
N LEU A 736 -24.05 -28.01 45.37
CA LEU A 736 -24.46 -26.74 46.04
C LEU A 736 -24.25 -26.62 47.61
N PRO A 737 -24.77 -25.59 48.33
CA PRO A 737 -24.02 -24.36 48.73
C PRO A 737 -24.17 -24.07 50.27
N PRO A 738 -24.25 -22.84 50.86
CA PRO A 738 -23.81 -21.46 50.52
C PRO A 738 -23.09 -20.69 51.68
N GLY A 739 -22.68 -19.41 51.45
CA GLY A 739 -22.44 -18.38 52.51
C GLY A 739 -20.99 -18.18 53.01
N ILE A 740 -20.58 -17.09 53.68
CA ILE A 740 -21.18 -15.76 54.06
C ILE A 740 -20.02 -14.69 54.14
N SER A 741 -20.33 -13.38 54.14
CA SER A 741 -19.35 -12.25 54.12
C SER A 741 -18.72 -11.88 55.47
N HIS A 742 -17.61 -11.12 55.49
CA HIS A 742 -17.32 -9.99 56.43
C HIS A 742 -16.09 -9.13 55.99
N ALA A 743 -15.79 -8.01 56.68
CA ALA A 743 -14.76 -6.96 56.39
C ALA A 743 -14.35 -6.19 57.70
N PRO A 744 -13.53 -5.10 57.76
CA PRO A 744 -12.60 -4.44 56.82
C PRO A 744 -11.10 -4.56 57.28
N PRO A 745 -10.28 -3.59 57.83
CA PRO A 745 -10.34 -2.14 58.13
C PRO A 745 -9.14 -1.28 57.55
N THR A 746 -8.68 -0.20 58.24
CA THR A 746 -7.59 0.77 57.90
C THR A 746 -6.78 1.20 59.16
N PRO A 747 -5.52 1.75 59.06
CA PRO A 747 -5.24 3.20 59.39
C PRO A 747 -3.98 3.85 58.70
N GLN A 748 -3.45 4.99 59.24
CA GLN A 748 -2.34 5.89 58.73
C GLN A 748 -1.01 5.78 59.58
N VAL A 749 0.08 6.60 59.61
CA VAL A 749 0.55 8.01 59.33
C VAL A 749 2.13 7.96 59.18
N GLY A 750 3.02 8.89 58.74
CA GLY A 750 3.05 10.24 58.09
C GLY A 750 4.34 11.09 58.43
N TYR A 751 4.55 12.27 57.79
CA TYR A 751 5.57 13.36 58.05
C TYR A 751 7.08 13.25 57.58
N ALA A 752 7.84 14.37 57.66
CA ALA A 752 9.12 14.74 56.95
C ALA A 752 9.99 15.77 57.79
N PRO A 753 10.99 16.58 57.31
CA PRO A 753 11.81 16.70 56.06
C PRO A 753 13.35 16.52 56.35
N PRO A 754 14.38 17.45 56.36
CA PRO A 754 14.67 18.82 55.81
C PRO A 754 16.07 19.07 55.10
N SER A 755 16.35 20.31 54.61
CA SER A 755 17.69 21.02 54.47
C SER A 755 18.81 20.54 53.48
N MET A 756 19.92 21.28 53.18
CA MET A 756 20.11 22.70 52.69
C MET A 756 21.58 23.07 52.22
N ALA A 757 21.73 23.89 51.14
CA ALA A 757 22.80 24.91 50.85
C ALA A 757 24.29 24.49 50.52
N PRO A 758 25.29 25.41 50.25
CA PRO A 758 25.52 25.99 48.89
C PRO A 758 27.01 26.23 48.40
N SER A 759 27.16 26.83 47.19
CA SER A 759 28.25 27.73 46.67
C SER A 759 29.43 27.20 45.80
N GLY A 760 29.95 28.05 44.88
CA GLY A 760 31.18 27.82 44.08
C GLY A 760 31.32 28.61 42.74
N ARG A 761 32.44 29.34 42.53
CA ARG A 761 32.94 30.03 41.31
C ARG A 761 34.50 30.00 41.36
N PRO A 762 35.33 30.12 40.28
CA PRO A 762 35.43 31.36 39.47
C PRO A 762 36.05 31.30 38.03
N SER A 763 36.07 32.47 37.35
CA SER A 763 37.09 33.07 36.43
C SER A 763 37.93 32.28 35.38
N GLY A 764 38.07 32.87 34.17
CA GLY A 764 39.24 32.67 33.28
C GLY A 764 39.11 33.27 31.86
N LEU A 765 40.03 34.16 31.45
CA LEU A 765 40.21 34.72 30.08
C LEU A 765 41.71 35.05 29.86
N PRO A 766 42.24 35.02 28.61
CA PRO A 766 42.80 36.26 28.07
C PRO A 766 42.79 36.45 26.52
N ALA A 767 42.61 37.72 26.11
CA ALA A 767 43.29 38.51 25.05
C ALA A 767 43.50 38.02 23.58
N MET A 768 43.57 39.01 22.67
CA MET A 768 43.99 38.91 21.26
C MET A 768 45.37 39.58 21.05
N PRO A 769 45.89 39.62 19.80
CA PRO A 769 45.96 40.93 19.12
C PRO A 769 45.50 40.91 17.64
N ALA A 770 45.51 42.08 16.98
CA ALA A 770 45.10 42.33 15.59
C ALA A 770 46.08 43.29 14.88
N VAL A 771 45.99 43.50 13.55
CA VAL A 771 46.45 44.76 12.87
C VAL A 771 46.03 44.90 11.38
N SER A 772 45.69 46.15 10.99
CA SER A 772 45.65 46.81 9.65
C SER A 772 44.78 46.34 8.45
N MET A 773 44.16 47.34 7.81
CA MET A 773 43.70 47.44 6.40
C MET A 773 44.56 48.52 5.68
N PRO A 774 44.70 48.53 4.33
CA PRO A 774 43.82 49.31 3.43
C PRO A 774 43.49 48.58 2.09
N GLY A 775 42.70 49.05 1.11
CA GLY A 775 42.01 50.34 0.87
C GLY A 775 41.05 50.25 -0.35
N ARG A 776 40.61 51.37 -0.95
CA ARG A 776 39.61 51.48 -2.05
C ARG A 776 40.11 52.44 -3.16
N PRO A 777 39.66 52.35 -4.44
CA PRO A 777 38.62 53.32 -4.93
C PRO A 777 37.76 52.90 -6.18
N SER A 778 36.81 53.78 -6.56
CA SER A 778 36.24 54.16 -7.90
C SER A 778 36.21 53.23 -9.16
N HIS A 779 35.33 53.40 -10.17
CA HIS A 779 33.91 53.84 -10.34
C HIS A 779 33.56 54.01 -11.86
N VAL A 780 32.31 53.74 -12.30
CA VAL A 780 31.57 54.39 -13.47
C VAL A 780 32.11 54.13 -14.92
N PRO A 781 31.30 54.12 -16.03
CA PRO A 781 29.93 53.63 -16.33
C PRO A 781 29.87 52.72 -17.62
N PRO A 782 28.69 52.39 -18.21
CA PRO A 782 28.56 51.64 -19.48
C PRO A 782 27.91 52.41 -20.66
N PRO A 783 28.07 51.92 -21.90
CA PRO A 783 27.13 52.11 -23.03
C PRO A 783 26.77 50.78 -23.75
N SER A 784 25.78 50.65 -24.64
CA SER A 784 24.47 51.33 -24.83
C SER A 784 23.67 50.55 -25.91
N LEU A 785 22.34 50.47 -25.82
CA LEU A 785 21.48 49.97 -26.92
C LEU A 785 21.41 50.96 -28.09
N PRO A 786 20.93 50.53 -29.28
CA PRO A 786 19.62 51.06 -29.70
C PRO A 786 18.69 50.03 -30.37
N VAL A 787 17.48 50.51 -30.72
CA VAL A 787 16.32 49.76 -31.26
C VAL A 787 16.01 50.27 -32.69
N GLY A 788 15.51 49.41 -33.61
CA GLY A 788 15.01 49.87 -34.92
C GLY A 788 14.52 48.76 -35.87
N PRO A 789 13.34 48.90 -36.53
CA PRO A 789 12.79 47.97 -37.55
C PRO A 789 12.63 48.70 -38.93
N PRO A 790 11.80 48.27 -39.93
CA PRO A 790 11.19 46.96 -40.28
C PRO A 790 11.44 46.57 -41.78
N SER A 791 10.59 45.69 -42.33
CA SER A 791 10.15 45.58 -43.75
C SER A 791 10.71 44.44 -44.64
N MET A 792 10.37 44.45 -45.94
CA MET A 792 9.97 43.25 -46.72
C MET A 792 10.64 43.05 -48.09
N LEU A 793 10.59 41.78 -48.54
CA LEU A 793 10.44 41.29 -49.93
C LEU A 793 11.65 41.11 -50.88
N GLN A 794 11.49 40.04 -51.69
CA GLN A 794 12.06 39.75 -53.01
C GLN A 794 13.51 39.26 -53.21
N HIS A 795 13.60 37.93 -53.37
CA HIS A 795 14.13 37.24 -54.57
C HIS A 795 15.66 37.12 -54.82
N ALA A 796 16.14 35.90 -54.52
CA ALA A 796 16.48 34.85 -55.50
C ALA A 796 17.95 34.44 -55.68
N ARG A 797 18.10 33.16 -56.07
CA ARG A 797 19.33 32.40 -56.42
C ARG A 797 20.29 32.10 -55.25
N SER A 798 20.98 30.96 -55.20
CA SER A 798 20.62 29.53 -55.45
C SER A 798 21.88 28.68 -55.27
N SER A 799 21.86 27.68 -54.41
CA SER A 799 22.93 26.67 -54.31
C SER A 799 22.33 25.31 -53.93
N HIS A 800 22.59 24.27 -54.74
CA HIS A 800 21.95 22.97 -54.59
C HIS A 800 22.57 22.09 -53.50
N VAL A 801 21.72 21.29 -52.84
CA VAL A 801 22.03 19.92 -52.42
C VAL A 801 20.89 19.04 -52.97
N PRO A 802 21.17 17.93 -53.69
CA PRO A 802 20.14 17.20 -54.44
C PRO A 802 19.39 16.15 -53.60
N PRO A 803 18.12 15.83 -53.94
CA PRO A 803 17.41 14.67 -53.41
C PRO A 803 17.85 13.36 -54.11
N PRO A 804 17.73 12.19 -53.45
CA PRO A 804 18.13 10.91 -54.03
C PRO A 804 17.13 10.42 -55.10
N SER A 805 17.66 10.01 -56.26
CA SER A 805 16.87 9.45 -57.36
C SER A 805 16.82 7.92 -57.34
N ALA A 806 15.70 7.39 -57.84
CA ALA A 806 15.37 5.98 -58.00
C ALA A 806 16.52 5.00 -58.33
N TYR A 807 16.52 3.85 -57.64
CA TYR A 807 17.00 2.59 -58.18
C TYR A 807 15.79 1.80 -58.72
N MET A 808 15.87 1.30 -59.95
CA MET A 808 14.82 0.43 -60.50
C MET A 808 14.95 -0.98 -59.95
N GLY A 809 13.92 -1.47 -59.25
CA GLY A 809 13.71 -2.90 -59.01
C GLY A 809 13.15 -3.61 -60.25
N PRO A 810 13.24 -4.95 -60.34
CA PRO A 810 12.68 -5.72 -61.44
C PRO A 810 11.14 -5.66 -61.47
N PRO A 811 10.51 -5.88 -62.64
CA PRO A 811 9.06 -5.81 -62.76
C PRO A 811 8.38 -7.04 -62.14
N SER A 812 7.79 -6.87 -60.95
CA SER A 812 6.82 -7.83 -60.43
C SER A 812 5.39 -7.28 -60.51
N MET A 813 4.70 -7.67 -61.59
CA MET A 813 3.23 -7.76 -61.56
C MET A 813 2.83 -8.93 -60.65
N HIS A 814 3.05 -8.79 -59.34
CA HIS A 814 2.32 -9.62 -58.39
C HIS A 814 0.87 -9.16 -58.41
N ALA A 815 -0.02 -10.03 -58.89
CA ALA A 815 -1.45 -9.87 -58.69
C ALA A 815 -1.71 -9.61 -57.20
N ARG A 816 -2.46 -8.56 -56.88
CA ARG A 816 -2.73 -8.17 -55.50
C ARG A 816 -3.78 -9.12 -54.91
N VAL A 817 -3.32 -10.30 -54.49
CA VAL A 817 -4.07 -11.35 -53.78
C VAL A 817 -5.13 -10.72 -52.90
N ARG A 818 -6.41 -10.92 -53.20
CA ARG A 818 -7.51 -10.32 -52.44
C ARG A 818 -7.89 -11.26 -51.31
N GLY A 819 -7.83 -10.76 -50.09
CA GLY A 819 -8.29 -11.47 -48.90
C GLY A 819 -9.66 -10.98 -48.51
N ARG A 820 -10.54 -11.88 -48.10
CA ARG A 820 -11.83 -11.57 -47.47
C ARG A 820 -12.06 -12.48 -46.26
N VAL A 821 -12.97 -12.08 -45.39
CA VAL A 821 -13.51 -12.95 -44.34
C VAL A 821 -15.02 -13.09 -44.48
N SER A 822 -15.53 -14.29 -44.27
CA SER A 822 -16.95 -14.60 -44.27
C SER A 822 -17.37 -15.21 -42.93
N VAL A 823 -18.44 -14.67 -42.32
CA VAL A 823 -18.89 -15.13 -40.98
C VAL A 823 -19.68 -16.42 -41.12
N GLN A 824 -19.09 -17.52 -40.66
CA GLN A 824 -19.68 -18.86 -40.72
C GLN A 824 -20.61 -19.14 -39.53
N ARG A 825 -20.36 -18.49 -38.39
CA ARG A 825 -21.16 -18.62 -37.16
C ARG A 825 -21.05 -17.37 -36.30
N GLY A 826 -22.12 -17.00 -35.61
CA GLY A 826 -22.18 -15.84 -34.70
C GLY A 826 -23.07 -14.70 -35.22
N PRO A 827 -23.02 -13.50 -34.61
CA PRO A 827 -23.69 -12.32 -35.15
C PRO A 827 -23.22 -12.03 -36.57
N ASN A 828 -24.13 -11.58 -37.43
CA ASN A 828 -23.87 -11.32 -38.85
C ASN A 828 -23.40 -12.56 -39.65
N THR A 829 -23.78 -13.79 -39.26
CA THR A 829 -23.55 -15.01 -40.07
C THR A 829 -24.04 -14.82 -41.51
N GLY A 830 -23.22 -15.24 -42.48
CA GLY A 830 -23.43 -15.01 -43.92
C GLY A 830 -22.91 -13.67 -44.44
N SER A 831 -22.50 -12.73 -43.58
CA SER A 831 -21.83 -11.51 -44.03
C SER A 831 -20.40 -11.77 -44.51
N VAL A 832 -19.94 -10.95 -45.45
CA VAL A 832 -18.62 -11.02 -46.07
C VAL A 832 -17.97 -9.64 -46.04
N ALA A 833 -16.70 -9.57 -45.67
CA ALA A 833 -15.92 -8.33 -45.65
C ALA A 833 -14.58 -8.52 -46.38
N GLU A 834 -14.31 -7.68 -47.37
CA GLU A 834 -13.00 -7.59 -48.04
C GLU A 834 -11.96 -6.99 -47.08
N LEU A 835 -10.74 -7.50 -47.09
CA LEU A 835 -9.66 -7.06 -46.20
C LEU A 835 -8.84 -5.93 -46.82
N GLY A 836 -8.74 -4.82 -46.08
CA GLY A 836 -7.74 -3.77 -46.34
C GLY A 836 -6.34 -4.15 -45.85
N ASP A 837 -5.39 -3.23 -45.97
CA ASP A 837 -4.00 -3.45 -45.52
C ASP A 837 -3.92 -3.70 -44.00
N VAL A 838 -4.84 -3.13 -43.23
CA VAL A 838 -5.15 -3.50 -41.85
C VAL A 838 -6.67 -3.55 -41.70
N THR A 839 -7.19 -4.64 -41.12
CA THR A 839 -8.61 -4.85 -40.81
C THR A 839 -8.72 -5.32 -39.36
N VAL A 840 -9.42 -4.57 -38.50
CA VAL A 840 -9.67 -4.95 -37.10
C VAL A 840 -11.05 -5.59 -37.00
N ILE A 841 -11.15 -6.73 -36.30
CA ILE A 841 -12.42 -7.39 -35.99
C ILE A 841 -12.65 -7.28 -34.48
N GLY A 842 -13.87 -6.93 -34.07
CA GLY A 842 -14.23 -6.77 -32.66
C GLY A 842 -15.72 -6.51 -32.46
N SER A 843 -16.14 -6.20 -31.23
CA SER A 843 -17.56 -6.04 -30.88
C SER A 843 -18.13 -4.62 -31.03
N GLN A 844 -17.30 -3.61 -31.31
CA GLN A 844 -17.74 -2.20 -31.41
C GLN A 844 -17.44 -1.55 -32.77
N PRO A 845 -18.45 -1.03 -33.50
CA PRO A 845 -18.26 -0.33 -34.79
C PRO A 845 -17.34 0.90 -34.72
N ALA A 846 -17.26 1.57 -33.57
CA ALA A 846 -16.39 2.74 -33.38
C ALA A 846 -14.89 2.38 -33.26
N GLN A 847 -14.53 1.10 -33.16
CA GLN A 847 -13.16 0.63 -32.90
C GLN A 847 -12.73 -0.54 -33.81
N SER A 848 -13.65 -1.12 -34.60
CA SER A 848 -13.38 -2.27 -35.48
C SER A 848 -13.84 -2.00 -36.91
N THR A 849 -13.07 -2.48 -37.88
CA THR A 849 -13.37 -2.43 -39.31
C THR A 849 -14.52 -3.39 -39.67
N LEU A 850 -14.59 -4.54 -38.98
CA LEU A 850 -15.74 -5.44 -39.00
C LEU A 850 -16.26 -5.64 -37.56
N ALA A 851 -17.43 -5.09 -37.28
CA ALA A 851 -18.09 -5.24 -36.00
C ALA A 851 -18.97 -6.50 -35.96
N LEU A 852 -18.65 -7.41 -35.04
CA LEU A 852 -19.41 -8.62 -34.73
C LEU A 852 -19.93 -8.48 -33.28
N PRO A 853 -21.17 -8.00 -33.07
CA PRO A 853 -21.68 -7.65 -31.74
C PRO A 853 -22.04 -8.88 -30.90
N ASP A 854 -21.03 -9.62 -30.47
CA ASP A 854 -21.11 -10.76 -29.53
C ASP A 854 -20.51 -10.36 -28.17
N PRO A 855 -21.15 -10.71 -27.03
CA PRO A 855 -20.69 -10.30 -25.70
C PRO A 855 -19.37 -10.93 -25.25
N TYR A 856 -18.84 -11.92 -25.96
CA TYR A 856 -17.54 -12.54 -25.68
C TYR A 856 -16.39 -11.96 -26.52
N LEU A 857 -16.66 -11.10 -27.52
CA LEU A 857 -15.61 -10.42 -28.30
C LEU A 857 -15.20 -9.09 -27.66
N GLY A 858 -13.88 -8.81 -27.67
CA GLY A 858 -13.36 -7.49 -27.29
C GLY A 858 -13.73 -6.39 -28.30
N PRO A 859 -13.81 -5.11 -27.89
CA PRO A 859 -14.10 -3.98 -28.80
C PRO A 859 -13.16 -3.93 -30.02
N MET A 860 -11.90 -4.29 -29.78
CA MET A 860 -10.92 -4.72 -30.76
C MET A 860 -10.46 -6.13 -30.32
N HIS A 861 -10.80 -7.17 -31.07
CA HIS A 861 -10.53 -8.57 -30.68
C HIS A 861 -9.30 -9.14 -31.38
N LEU A 862 -9.23 -8.98 -32.71
CA LEU A 862 -8.07 -9.37 -33.50
C LEU A 862 -7.77 -8.34 -34.60
N GLU A 863 -6.54 -8.36 -35.09
CA GLU A 863 -6.09 -7.61 -36.26
C GLU A 863 -5.69 -8.57 -37.37
N LEU A 864 -6.24 -8.36 -38.56
CA LEU A 864 -5.76 -8.92 -39.82
C LEU A 864 -4.92 -7.87 -40.54
N ARG A 865 -3.69 -8.21 -40.90
CA ARG A 865 -2.75 -7.33 -41.60
C ARG A 865 -2.29 -7.99 -42.91
N ARG A 866 -2.29 -7.21 -43.99
CA ARG A 866 -1.67 -7.58 -45.26
C ARG A 866 -0.17 -7.29 -45.22
N LEU A 867 0.64 -8.25 -45.61
CA LEU A 867 2.08 -8.09 -45.86
C LEU A 867 2.39 -8.51 -47.32
N PRO A 868 3.58 -8.20 -47.86
CA PRO A 868 3.91 -8.51 -49.26
C PRO A 868 3.83 -10.00 -49.62
N ASP A 869 3.95 -10.90 -48.64
CA ASP A 869 4.00 -12.34 -48.80
C ASP A 869 2.74 -13.08 -48.29
N GLY A 870 1.70 -12.35 -47.84
CA GLY A 870 0.42 -12.95 -47.42
C GLY A 870 -0.38 -12.13 -46.40
N PHE A 871 -1.41 -12.75 -45.82
CA PHE A 871 -2.20 -12.17 -44.73
C PHE A 871 -1.80 -12.80 -43.39
N TYR A 872 -1.80 -11.97 -42.35
CA TYR A 872 -1.41 -12.34 -40.99
C TYR A 872 -2.47 -11.92 -39.99
N VAL A 873 -2.77 -12.78 -39.02
CA VAL A 873 -3.67 -12.51 -37.90
C VAL A 873 -2.88 -12.37 -36.61
N ARG A 874 -3.31 -11.49 -35.71
CA ARG A 874 -2.88 -11.47 -34.31
C ARG A 874 -4.05 -11.20 -33.38
N ASP A 875 -4.05 -11.85 -32.22
CA ASP A 875 -5.00 -11.56 -31.15
C ASP A 875 -4.59 -10.26 -30.44
N LEU A 876 -5.54 -9.37 -30.15
CA LEU A 876 -5.29 -8.06 -29.54
C LEU A 876 -5.37 -8.09 -28.00
N GLY A 877 -5.37 -9.28 -27.39
CA GLY A 877 -5.51 -9.47 -25.94
C GLY A 877 -6.95 -9.74 -25.51
N ALA A 878 -7.76 -10.35 -26.39
CA ALA A 878 -9.14 -10.68 -26.08
C ALA A 878 -9.22 -11.79 -25.02
N ALA A 879 -10.02 -11.59 -23.97
CA ALA A 879 -10.12 -12.52 -22.84
C ALA A 879 -10.56 -13.94 -23.28
N SER A 880 -11.50 -14.02 -24.23
CA SER A 880 -11.96 -15.26 -24.85
C SER A 880 -10.99 -15.82 -25.90
N GLY A 881 -10.11 -14.97 -26.44
CA GLY A 881 -9.05 -15.30 -27.38
C GLY A 881 -9.52 -15.68 -28.79
N THR A 882 -8.51 -15.95 -29.64
CA THR A 882 -8.66 -16.40 -31.02
C THR A 882 -7.96 -17.75 -31.20
N VAL A 883 -8.58 -18.68 -31.91
CA VAL A 883 -7.99 -19.99 -32.26
C VAL A 883 -7.98 -20.17 -33.78
N CYS A 884 -6.86 -20.65 -34.33
CA CYS A 884 -6.70 -21.00 -35.74
C CYS A 884 -6.02 -22.37 -35.85
N ARG A 885 -6.57 -23.28 -36.68
CA ARG A 885 -6.06 -24.67 -36.82
C ARG A 885 -5.79 -25.39 -35.48
N GLY A 886 -6.67 -25.19 -34.49
CA GLY A 886 -6.52 -25.75 -33.13
C GLY A 886 -5.48 -25.05 -32.23
N LYS A 887 -4.67 -24.12 -32.74
CA LYS A 887 -3.71 -23.34 -31.96
C LYS A 887 -4.34 -22.04 -31.46
N ARG A 888 -4.30 -21.78 -30.14
CA ARG A 888 -4.65 -20.46 -29.59
C ARG A 888 -3.58 -19.44 -30.01
N LEU A 889 -4.04 -18.31 -30.54
CA LEU A 889 -3.21 -17.22 -30.99
C LEU A 889 -2.92 -16.22 -29.85
N GLY A 890 -1.94 -15.35 -30.08
CA GLY A 890 -1.55 -14.27 -29.17
C GLY A 890 -1.15 -13.01 -29.95
N PRO A 891 -0.38 -12.10 -29.34
CA PRO A 891 -0.02 -10.81 -29.97
C PRO A 891 0.99 -10.93 -31.12
N HIS A 892 1.62 -12.09 -31.30
CA HIS A 892 2.55 -12.36 -32.40
C HIS A 892 1.79 -12.68 -33.71
N PRO A 893 2.15 -12.06 -34.85
CA PRO A 893 1.53 -12.36 -36.14
C PRO A 893 1.64 -13.84 -36.55
N PHE A 894 0.51 -14.45 -36.86
CA PHE A 894 0.36 -15.81 -37.38
C PHE A 894 -0.09 -15.75 -38.84
N LYS A 895 0.60 -16.46 -39.75
CA LYS A 895 0.31 -16.42 -41.18
C LYS A 895 -0.91 -17.27 -41.53
N LEU A 896 -1.87 -16.68 -42.23
CA LEU A 896 -3.06 -17.37 -42.74
C LEU A 896 -2.81 -17.98 -44.12
N ALA A 897 -3.55 -19.04 -44.44
CA ALA A 897 -3.73 -19.58 -45.78
C ALA A 897 -5.21 -19.66 -46.13
N ASN A 898 -5.53 -19.67 -47.42
CA ASN A 898 -6.90 -19.78 -47.92
C ASN A 898 -7.64 -20.98 -47.32
N GLY A 899 -8.82 -20.75 -46.75
CA GLY A 899 -9.63 -21.78 -46.07
C GLY A 899 -9.47 -21.84 -44.54
N ASP A 900 -8.66 -20.98 -43.93
CA ASP A 900 -8.48 -20.94 -42.48
C ASP A 900 -9.76 -20.50 -41.74
N ILE A 901 -10.19 -21.31 -40.77
CA ILE A 901 -11.26 -20.93 -39.84
C ILE A 901 -10.64 -20.34 -38.58
N LEU A 902 -11.00 -19.10 -38.27
CA LEU A 902 -10.73 -18.40 -37.02
C LEU A 902 -11.94 -18.53 -36.11
N ILE A 903 -11.71 -19.01 -34.89
CA ILE A 903 -12.72 -19.11 -33.83
C ILE A 903 -12.46 -17.97 -32.83
N LEU A 904 -13.46 -17.13 -32.59
CA LEU A 904 -13.39 -15.95 -31.73
C LEU A 904 -14.34 -16.17 -30.53
N GLY A 905 -13.78 -16.54 -29.39
CA GLY A 905 -14.56 -17.00 -28.24
C GLY A 905 -15.45 -18.22 -28.52
N PRO A 906 -16.56 -18.41 -27.78
CA PRO A 906 -17.37 -19.64 -27.85
C PRO A 906 -18.32 -19.71 -29.05
N ASN A 907 -18.73 -18.57 -29.61
CA ASN A 907 -19.89 -18.47 -30.49
C ASN A 907 -19.54 -18.09 -31.94
N VAL A 908 -18.43 -17.38 -32.17
CA VAL A 908 -18.13 -16.74 -33.45
C VAL A 908 -17.08 -17.52 -34.22
N GLN A 909 -17.34 -17.78 -35.50
CA GLN A 909 -16.41 -18.41 -36.43
C GLN A 909 -16.42 -17.64 -37.74
N ILE A 910 -15.23 -17.28 -38.23
CA ILE A 910 -15.04 -16.63 -39.53
C ILE A 910 -14.09 -17.48 -40.38
N LEU A 911 -14.42 -17.61 -41.67
CA LEU A 911 -13.57 -18.24 -42.68
C LEU A 911 -12.75 -17.14 -43.35
N PHE A 912 -11.44 -17.33 -43.46
CA PHE A 912 -10.56 -16.50 -44.27
C PHE A 912 -10.39 -17.12 -45.66
N GLU A 913 -10.64 -16.31 -46.68
CA GLU A 913 -10.54 -16.69 -48.08
C GLU A 913 -9.55 -15.75 -48.79
N ALA A 914 -8.69 -16.30 -49.64
CA ALA A 914 -7.72 -15.54 -50.43
C ALA A 914 -7.75 -15.97 -51.89
N ALA A 915 -8.13 -15.04 -52.77
CA ALA A 915 -8.05 -15.19 -54.23
C ALA A 915 -6.74 -14.58 -54.75
N PRO A 916 -6.02 -15.24 -55.69
CA PRO A 916 -4.76 -14.76 -56.24
C PRO A 916 -4.89 -13.43 -57.02
#